data_AF-A0A953XMU8-F1
#
_entry.id   AF-A0A953XMU8-F1
#
_cell.length_a   1.000
_cell.length_b   1.000
_cell.length_c   1.000
_cell.angle_alpha   90.00
_cell.angle_beta   90.00
_cell.angle_gamma   90.00
#
_symmetry.space_group_name_H-M   'P 1'
#
loop_
_entity.id
_entity.type
_entity.pdbx_description
1 polymer ?
#
loop_
_entity_poly.entity_id
_entity_poly.type
_entity_poly.pdbx_seq_one_letter_code
_entity_poly.pdbx_strand_id
1 'polypeptide(L)'
;MASDVTAQSFSSRKVCLARSREHLANRAYKSARQTLDRGLQQWPDLAFDHEYLTLLGAIAFRQGCYRESRSALNRAVRDEDCHVEARFLLGRAMLESGRVERAIILLERILHDEEELVPYRVHAGGALSVAYAALGLNKSSQDALEVAAKFGLISAQLLADEGFRLMRVGAYPEAEVQLAKGLQVDSTCEDAFFRLCNTLYIQDKIEPAMEVLAYGIEQSPEFVPFYKLMAELYSNRGQFKEAGAFLKRAIELVPEADDVDESRFMMALALQRAGRIEGAMMAYRDLLQQRPRTRLRKEVSIRINSLEARRKDARAVRLIDFPRKLQKRAYCAPNTLANVLTYAGTPATQDEVAARIFRGAGTRWPEMFDYLREFGGVAYRGFFGSVELLKRCIDSKVAVITTEYYGMSGHALAVIGYDDVGQLLIAQDPRFLEPVEIPYSIFEKSWMHDDGLCIAVTGADNRKRLPGQSGDEESLVRQFIELLRKRDDGGDEATMRAAVDLSQIAPEKQAPVRILAEMALERRAVSELKQLCEEALRKWPGCFWATRHLGDARWMDGDLEGAMAQYHKARAIDRRDQTLLYAMGELLISQGQRRRGRGCLITALREDPRFHRARLRLAEDMFENGDKDDARFHARLLIEYDPDHGAARELMAKITGNTVVRTLAEDAKKVAAEVAKVQDASAAKQEETSRPVTGSDDDLEIELEDL
;
A
#
# COMPACT_ATOMS: atom_id res chain seq x y z
N MET A 1 25.00 10.86 37.93
CA MET A 1 24.98 9.95 39.09
C MET A 1 23.66 9.20 39.06
N ALA A 2 23.72 7.91 38.73
CA ALA A 2 22.58 7.01 38.79
C ALA A 2 22.36 6.62 40.25
N SER A 3 21.21 6.98 40.81
CA SER A 3 20.70 6.31 42.01
C SER A 3 19.92 5.09 41.55
N ASP A 4 20.52 3.93 41.80
CA ASP A 4 19.83 2.65 41.93
C ASP A 4 18.70 2.83 42.95
N VAL A 5 17.47 3.01 42.48
CA VAL A 5 16.28 2.95 43.35
C VAL A 5 15.97 1.48 43.58
N THR A 6 16.65 0.95 44.58
CA THR A 6 16.36 -0.30 45.26
C THR A 6 14.86 -0.44 45.54
N ALA A 7 14.33 -1.63 45.23
CA ALA A 7 13.09 -2.25 45.69
C ALA A 7 12.21 -1.44 46.66
N GLN A 8 11.49 -0.42 46.16
CA GLN A 8 10.33 0.10 46.87
C GLN A 8 9.10 -0.69 46.42
N SER A 9 8.52 -1.48 47.32
CA SER A 9 7.17 -1.99 47.15
C SER A 9 6.21 -0.81 46.98
N PHE A 10 5.27 -0.90 46.05
CA PHE A 10 4.26 0.13 45.92
C PHE A 10 3.33 0.06 47.14
N SER A 11 2.93 1.22 47.66
CA SER A 11 2.01 1.30 48.81
C SER A 11 0.60 0.80 48.49
N SER A 12 0.19 0.85 47.21
CA SER A 12 -1.07 0.27 46.71
C SER A 12 -1.05 0.05 45.20
N ARG A 13 -2.02 -0.72 44.69
CA ARG A 13 -2.26 -0.89 43.24
C ARG A 13 -2.49 0.44 42.53
N LYS A 14 -3.34 1.29 43.11
CA LYS A 14 -3.68 2.62 42.56
C LYS A 14 -2.43 3.49 42.37
N VAL A 15 -1.50 3.47 43.32
CA VAL A 15 -0.24 4.22 43.22
C VAL A 15 0.65 3.68 42.11
N CYS A 16 0.71 2.36 41.93
CA CYS A 16 1.44 1.74 40.82
C CYS A 16 0.87 2.16 39.45
N LEU A 17 -0.46 2.08 39.28
CA LEU A 17 -1.15 2.45 38.05
C LEU A 17 -1.03 3.95 37.76
N ALA A 18 -1.23 4.81 38.76
CA ALA A 18 -1.06 6.25 38.62
C ALA A 18 0.37 6.64 38.20
N ARG A 19 1.39 6.03 38.82
CA ARG A 19 2.79 6.27 38.46
C ARG A 19 3.12 5.76 37.05
N SER A 20 2.54 4.63 36.64
CA SER A 20 2.68 4.16 35.26
C SER A 20 2.05 5.13 34.26
N ARG A 21 0.85 5.66 34.57
CA ARG A 21 0.16 6.67 33.76
C ARG A 21 0.96 7.97 33.67
N GLU A 22 1.59 8.40 34.76
CA GLU A 22 2.50 9.55 34.79
C GLU A 22 3.73 9.32 33.87
N HIS A 23 4.38 8.16 33.98
CA HIS A 23 5.48 7.81 33.07
C HIS A 23 5.03 7.78 31.60
N LEU A 24 3.83 7.27 31.32
CA LEU A 24 3.25 7.27 29.98
C LEU A 24 3.01 8.70 29.46
N ALA A 25 2.45 9.60 30.28
CA ALA A 25 2.25 11.00 29.93
C ALA A 25 3.57 11.73 29.64
N ASN A 26 4.63 11.37 30.36
CA ASN A 26 5.99 11.89 30.17
C ASN A 26 6.78 11.17 29.05
N ARG A 27 6.14 10.35 28.21
CA ARG A 27 6.75 9.54 27.14
C ARG A 27 7.90 8.61 27.59
N ALA A 28 7.97 8.29 28.88
CA ALA A 28 8.93 7.35 29.43
C ALA A 28 8.37 5.92 29.38
N TYR A 29 8.14 5.41 28.16
CA TYR A 29 7.46 4.14 27.90
C TYR A 29 8.12 2.94 28.59
N LYS A 30 9.45 2.91 28.61
CA LYS A 30 10.24 1.88 29.30
C LYS A 30 10.00 1.92 30.80
N SER A 31 10.04 3.10 31.42
CA SER A 31 9.76 3.27 32.85
C SER A 31 8.30 2.95 33.19
N ALA A 32 7.36 3.31 32.32
CA ALA A 32 5.94 2.97 32.45
C ALA A 32 5.74 1.45 32.45
N ARG A 33 6.35 0.74 31.49
CA ARG A 33 6.31 -0.74 31.38
C ARG A 33 6.91 -1.42 32.61
N GLN A 34 8.12 -1.01 33.01
CA GLN A 34 8.80 -1.53 34.19
C GLN A 34 8.00 -1.32 35.48
N THR A 35 7.26 -0.22 35.57
CA THR A 35 6.37 0.06 36.71
C THR A 35 5.19 -0.91 36.73
N LEU A 36 4.54 -1.17 35.59
CA LEU A 36 3.48 -2.17 35.48
C LEU A 36 3.97 -3.58 35.78
N ASP A 37 5.14 -3.97 35.27
CA ASP A 37 5.68 -5.32 35.48
C ASP A 37 5.98 -5.58 36.97
N ARG A 38 6.54 -4.59 37.66
CA ARG A 38 6.73 -4.66 39.12
C ARG A 38 5.40 -4.71 39.87
N GLY A 39 4.41 -3.94 39.44
CA GLY A 39 3.05 -4.00 40.00
C GLY A 39 2.47 -5.42 39.88
N LEU A 40 2.59 -6.02 38.70
CA LEU A 40 2.11 -7.38 38.44
C LEU A 40 2.86 -8.45 39.26
N GLN A 41 4.17 -8.27 39.50
CA GLN A 41 4.93 -9.15 40.39
C GLN A 41 4.44 -9.07 41.84
N GLN A 42 4.10 -7.87 42.32
CA GLN A 42 3.59 -7.66 43.68
C GLN A 42 2.12 -8.10 43.83
N TRP A 43 1.30 -7.92 42.78
CA TRP A 43 -0.12 -8.27 42.74
C TRP A 43 -0.46 -8.98 41.42
N PRO A 44 -0.33 -10.32 41.35
CA PRO A 44 -0.57 -11.09 40.12
C PRO A 44 -1.98 -10.96 39.53
N ASP A 45 -2.97 -10.62 40.36
CA ASP A 45 -4.35 -10.41 39.94
C ASP A 45 -4.56 -9.08 39.18
N LEU A 46 -3.60 -8.15 39.19
CA LEU A 46 -3.59 -6.99 38.27
C LEU A 46 -3.65 -7.42 36.80
N ALA A 47 -3.25 -8.66 36.48
CA ALA A 47 -3.40 -9.20 35.13
C ALA A 47 -4.85 -9.13 34.61
N PHE A 48 -5.85 -9.06 35.48
CA PHE A 48 -7.28 -8.99 35.13
C PHE A 48 -7.90 -7.60 35.35
N ASP A 49 -7.12 -6.64 35.88
CA ASP A 49 -7.58 -5.28 36.13
C ASP A 49 -7.67 -4.48 34.82
N HIS A 50 -8.80 -3.82 34.56
CA HIS A 50 -9.04 -3.11 33.30
C HIS A 50 -8.15 -1.89 33.11
N GLU A 51 -7.84 -1.17 34.19
CA GLU A 51 -6.96 -0.01 34.12
C GLU A 51 -5.52 -0.45 33.85
N TYR A 52 -5.06 -1.53 34.50
CA TYR A 52 -3.78 -2.18 34.18
C TYR A 52 -3.71 -2.59 32.71
N LEU A 53 -4.74 -3.30 32.22
CA LEU A 53 -4.79 -3.78 30.84
C LEU A 53 -4.86 -2.63 29.82
N THR A 54 -5.53 -1.54 30.17
CA THR A 54 -5.59 -0.32 29.33
C THR A 54 -4.23 0.37 29.26
N LEU A 55 -3.56 0.58 30.40
CA LEU A 55 -2.22 1.19 30.44
C LEU A 55 -1.19 0.31 29.72
N LEU A 56 -1.22 -1.00 29.94
CA LEU A 56 -0.39 -1.96 29.20
C LEU A 56 -0.65 -1.84 27.69
N GLY A 57 -1.92 -1.79 27.31
CA GLY A 57 -2.35 -1.60 25.94
C GLY A 57 -1.85 -0.30 25.30
N ALA A 58 -1.90 0.81 26.04
CA ALA A 58 -1.45 2.13 25.61
C ALA A 58 0.07 2.20 25.44
N ILE A 59 0.82 1.66 26.41
CA ILE A 59 2.29 1.59 26.35
C ILE A 59 2.72 0.73 25.16
N ALA A 60 2.14 -0.46 25.02
CA ALA A 60 2.42 -1.34 23.91
C ALA A 60 2.06 -0.70 22.55
N PHE A 61 0.98 0.10 22.49
CA PHE A 61 0.61 0.85 21.29
C PHE A 61 1.70 1.87 20.91
N ARG A 62 2.15 2.70 21.86
CA ARG A 62 3.21 3.70 21.64
C ARG A 62 4.55 3.08 21.27
N GLN A 63 4.84 1.88 21.77
CA GLN A 63 6.05 1.12 21.45
C GLN A 63 5.98 0.35 20.12
N GLY A 64 4.86 0.43 19.37
CA GLY A 64 4.67 -0.32 18.12
C GLY A 64 4.34 -1.81 18.31
N CYS A 65 4.13 -2.26 19.55
CA CYS A 65 3.72 -3.63 19.90
C CYS A 65 2.20 -3.83 19.71
N TYR A 66 1.69 -3.63 18.50
CA TYR A 66 0.25 -3.63 18.22
C TYR A 66 -0.46 -4.96 18.52
N ARG A 67 0.23 -6.10 18.45
CA ARG A 67 -0.34 -7.40 18.84
C ARG A 67 -0.56 -7.49 20.34
N GLU A 68 0.44 -7.11 21.13
CA GLU A 68 0.34 -7.06 22.59
C GLU A 68 -0.72 -6.04 23.01
N SER A 69 -0.67 -4.83 22.42
CA SER A 69 -1.65 -3.78 22.64
C SER A 69 -3.08 -4.26 22.44
N ARG A 70 -3.39 -4.84 21.27
CA ARG A 70 -4.72 -5.40 21.01
C ARG A 70 -5.06 -6.56 21.94
N SER A 71 -4.10 -7.39 22.32
CA SER A 71 -4.35 -8.52 23.23
C SER A 71 -4.80 -8.01 24.60
N ALA A 72 -4.07 -7.05 25.17
CA ALA A 72 -4.40 -6.42 26.44
C ALA A 72 -5.74 -5.66 26.37
N LEU A 73 -5.92 -4.83 25.34
CA LEU A 73 -7.14 -4.03 25.18
C LEU A 73 -8.39 -4.88 24.88
N ASN A 74 -8.27 -5.98 24.13
CA ASN A 74 -9.38 -6.92 23.97
C ASN A 74 -9.79 -7.59 25.29
N ARG A 75 -8.87 -7.71 26.26
CA ARG A 75 -9.19 -8.23 27.59
C ARG A 75 -9.82 -7.14 28.46
N ALA A 76 -9.36 -5.90 28.34
CA ALA A 76 -9.94 -4.74 29.04
C ALA A 76 -11.40 -4.45 28.63
N VAL A 77 -11.77 -4.76 27.38
CA VAL A 77 -13.12 -4.46 26.84
C VAL A 77 -14.14 -5.59 27.08
N ARG A 78 -13.77 -6.68 27.79
CA ARG A 78 -14.65 -7.86 27.97
C ARG A 78 -15.72 -7.73 29.05
N ASP A 79 -15.57 -6.82 30.00
CA ASP A 79 -16.57 -6.62 31.06
C ASP A 79 -17.64 -5.60 30.64
N GLU A 80 -18.83 -5.71 31.22
CA GLU A 80 -20.00 -4.88 30.90
C GLU A 80 -19.77 -3.39 31.21
N ASP A 81 -18.81 -3.06 32.10
CA ASP A 81 -18.33 -1.69 32.33
C ASP A 81 -17.35 -1.25 31.23
N CYS A 82 -17.92 -0.47 30.31
CA CYS A 82 -17.36 0.18 29.15
C CYS A 82 -16.13 1.10 29.40
N HIS A 83 -14.90 0.58 29.45
CA HIS A 83 -13.72 1.45 29.39
C HIS A 83 -13.56 2.09 27.99
N VAL A 84 -14.16 3.25 27.76
CA VAL A 84 -14.19 3.97 26.46
C VAL A 84 -12.79 4.21 25.91
N GLU A 85 -11.83 4.57 26.77
CA GLU A 85 -10.42 4.71 26.41
C GLU A 85 -9.84 3.40 25.86
N ALA A 86 -10.17 2.25 26.46
CA ALA A 86 -9.65 0.96 26.01
C ALA A 86 -10.20 0.59 24.63
N ARG A 87 -11.48 0.88 24.37
CA ARG A 87 -12.11 0.70 23.05
C ARG A 87 -11.48 1.63 22.01
N PHE A 88 -11.27 2.90 22.37
CA PHE A 88 -10.65 3.88 21.48
C PHE A 88 -9.23 3.44 21.08
N LEU A 89 -8.40 3.10 22.07
CA LEU A 89 -7.05 2.59 21.84
C LEU A 89 -7.06 1.28 21.05
N LEU A 90 -8.03 0.40 21.28
CA LEU A 90 -8.16 -0.84 20.51
C LEU A 90 -8.49 -0.54 19.04
N GLY A 91 -9.38 0.42 18.79
CA GLY A 91 -9.71 0.92 17.45
C GLY A 91 -8.46 1.48 16.75
N ARG A 92 -7.69 2.33 17.44
CA ARG A 92 -6.42 2.86 16.94
C ARG A 92 -5.38 1.77 16.66
N ALA A 93 -5.18 0.83 17.58
CA ALA A 93 -4.28 -0.30 17.37
C ALA A 93 -4.72 -1.19 16.20
N MET A 94 -6.03 -1.29 15.92
CA MET A 94 -6.55 -1.94 14.73
C MET A 94 -6.24 -1.14 13.46
N LEU A 95 -6.36 0.18 13.46
CA LEU A 95 -5.97 1.04 12.33
C LEU A 95 -4.50 0.89 11.98
N GLU A 96 -3.60 1.06 12.95
CA GLU A 96 -2.14 0.96 12.73
C GLU A 96 -1.71 -0.45 12.30
N SER A 97 -2.44 -1.49 12.74
CA SER A 97 -2.20 -2.87 12.29
C SER A 97 -2.93 -3.26 10.99
N GLY A 98 -3.49 -2.29 10.25
CA GLY A 98 -4.13 -2.47 8.94
C GLY A 98 -5.51 -3.13 8.98
N ARG A 99 -6.14 -3.27 10.14
CA ARG A 99 -7.49 -3.85 10.32
C ARG A 99 -8.57 -2.78 10.26
N VAL A 100 -8.56 -2.00 9.18
CA VAL A 100 -9.31 -0.75 9.04
C VAL A 100 -10.82 -0.95 9.24
N GLU A 101 -11.44 -1.90 8.55
CA GLU A 101 -12.90 -2.12 8.66
C GLU A 101 -13.36 -2.50 10.08
N ARG A 102 -12.56 -3.31 10.81
CA ARG A 102 -12.89 -3.64 12.21
C ARG A 102 -12.71 -2.47 13.15
N ALA A 103 -11.72 -1.62 12.88
CA ALA A 103 -11.54 -0.40 13.64
C ALA A 103 -12.73 0.54 13.47
N ILE A 104 -13.25 0.67 12.23
CA ILE A 104 -14.44 1.49 11.95
C ILE A 104 -15.63 1.05 12.80
N ILE A 105 -15.97 -0.25 12.78
CA ILE A 105 -17.10 -0.78 13.58
C ILE A 105 -16.94 -0.44 15.07
N LEU A 106 -15.72 -0.57 15.61
CA LEU A 106 -15.46 -0.29 17.02
C LEU A 106 -15.52 1.20 17.34
N LEU A 107 -14.97 2.06 16.49
CA LEU A 107 -14.91 3.50 16.69
C LEU A 107 -16.28 4.17 16.43
N GLU A 108 -17.09 3.68 15.48
CA GLU A 108 -18.47 4.16 15.24
C GLU A 108 -19.32 3.99 16.49
N ARG A 109 -19.14 2.88 17.23
CA ARG A 109 -19.84 2.68 18.51
C ARG A 109 -19.50 3.75 19.55
N ILE A 110 -18.23 4.17 19.62
CA ILE A 110 -17.80 5.22 20.56
C ILE A 110 -18.41 6.57 20.16
N LEU A 111 -18.46 6.87 18.87
CA LEU A 111 -19.01 8.13 18.36
C LEU A 111 -20.49 8.31 18.71
N HIS A 112 -21.24 7.21 18.82
CA HIS A 112 -22.67 7.18 19.12
C HIS A 112 -23.00 6.81 20.58
N ASP A 113 -21.99 6.59 21.43
CA ASP A 113 -22.17 6.29 22.84
C ASP A 113 -22.59 7.57 23.60
N GLU A 114 -23.76 7.54 24.25
CA GLU A 114 -24.33 8.70 24.96
C GLU A 114 -23.63 8.95 26.30
N GLU A 115 -22.88 7.98 26.83
CA GLU A 115 -22.13 8.14 28.08
C GLU A 115 -21.02 9.22 27.98
N GLU A 116 -20.91 10.01 29.05
CA GLU A 116 -20.37 11.38 29.11
C GLU A 116 -18.84 11.53 28.98
N LEU A 117 -18.19 11.03 27.92
CA LEU A 117 -16.76 11.30 27.68
C LEU A 117 -16.50 11.97 26.32
N VAL A 118 -16.82 13.26 26.26
CA VAL A 118 -16.65 14.15 25.08
C VAL A 118 -15.28 14.01 24.39
N PRO A 119 -14.12 13.95 25.09
CA PRO A 119 -12.82 13.85 24.42
C PRO A 119 -12.66 12.60 23.55
N TYR A 120 -13.11 11.44 24.02
CA TYR A 120 -12.99 10.20 23.27
C TYR A 120 -13.92 10.13 22.06
N ARG A 121 -15.08 10.82 22.09
CA ARG A 121 -15.93 10.95 20.90
C ARG A 121 -15.28 11.80 19.80
N VAL A 122 -14.65 12.91 20.19
CA VAL A 122 -13.91 13.77 19.26
C VAL A 122 -12.76 12.98 18.63
N HIS A 123 -11.94 12.32 19.46
CA HIS A 123 -10.81 11.53 18.97
C HIS A 123 -11.26 10.30 18.17
N ALA A 124 -12.37 9.66 18.52
CA ALA A 124 -12.95 8.56 17.73
C ALA A 124 -13.41 9.06 16.35
N GLY A 125 -14.03 10.25 16.27
CA GLY A 125 -14.37 10.89 15.00
C GLY A 125 -13.15 11.21 14.14
N GLY A 126 -12.06 11.72 14.74
CA GLY A 126 -10.76 11.89 14.07
C GLY A 126 -10.18 10.58 13.55
N ALA A 127 -10.13 9.55 14.39
CA ALA A 127 -9.65 8.22 13.98
C ALA A 127 -10.53 7.57 12.89
N LEU A 128 -11.86 7.76 12.95
CA LEU A 128 -12.79 7.32 11.91
C LEU A 128 -12.55 8.04 10.59
N SER A 129 -12.31 9.35 10.62
CA SER A 129 -12.04 10.10 9.40
C SER A 129 -10.80 9.57 8.68
N VAL A 130 -9.74 9.27 9.43
CA VAL A 130 -8.53 8.61 8.94
C VAL A 130 -8.84 7.23 8.37
N ALA A 131 -9.63 6.42 9.08
CA ALA A 131 -10.00 5.07 8.66
C ALA A 131 -10.77 5.09 7.33
N TYR A 132 -11.75 5.98 7.20
CA TYR A 132 -12.52 6.17 5.99
C TYR A 132 -11.68 6.71 4.83
N ALA A 133 -10.80 7.68 5.08
CA ALA A 133 -9.87 8.16 4.05
C ALA A 133 -8.88 7.07 3.62
N ALA A 134 -8.46 6.17 4.50
CA ALA A 134 -7.60 5.03 4.15
C ALA A 134 -8.29 4.06 3.18
N LEU A 135 -9.62 3.94 3.29
CA LEU A 135 -10.45 3.22 2.34
C LEU A 135 -10.79 4.06 1.09
N GLY A 136 -10.53 5.37 1.10
CA GLY A 136 -10.88 6.31 0.03
C GLY A 136 -12.36 6.71 0.02
N LEU A 137 -13.02 6.59 1.17
CA LEU A 137 -14.42 6.94 1.43
C LEU A 137 -14.50 8.38 1.92
N ASN A 138 -14.42 9.32 0.98
CA ASN A 138 -14.23 10.73 1.32
C ASN A 138 -15.45 11.33 2.05
N LYS A 139 -16.68 10.90 1.70
CA LYS A 139 -17.90 11.40 2.34
C LYS A 139 -18.01 10.94 3.79
N SER A 140 -17.93 9.62 4.04
CA SER A 140 -17.89 9.10 5.42
C SER A 140 -16.73 9.68 6.24
N SER A 141 -15.59 9.95 5.59
CA SER A 141 -14.45 10.58 6.25
C SER A 141 -14.77 12.01 6.71
N GLN A 142 -15.38 12.83 5.85
CA GLN A 142 -15.81 14.18 6.18
C GLN A 142 -16.90 14.19 7.26
N ASP A 143 -17.90 13.32 7.16
CA ASP A 143 -18.98 13.22 8.15
C ASP A 143 -18.44 12.93 9.56
N ALA A 144 -17.46 12.03 9.67
CA ALA A 144 -16.82 11.71 10.94
C ALA A 144 -16.15 12.94 11.59
N LEU A 145 -15.54 13.81 10.78
CA LEU A 145 -14.96 15.07 11.27
C LEU A 145 -16.01 16.10 11.61
N GLU A 146 -17.06 16.23 10.81
CA GLU A 146 -18.17 17.15 11.10
C GLU A 146 -18.83 16.79 12.43
N VAL A 147 -18.98 15.50 12.73
CA VAL A 147 -19.46 15.04 14.04
C VAL A 147 -18.45 15.39 15.14
N ALA A 148 -17.15 15.15 14.93
CA ALA A 148 -16.12 15.51 15.92
C ALA A 148 -16.09 17.03 16.20
N ALA A 149 -16.22 17.85 15.15
CA ALA A 149 -16.18 19.31 15.22
C ALA A 149 -17.36 19.91 16.01
N LYS A 150 -18.53 19.26 16.01
CA LYS A 150 -19.71 19.70 16.80
C LYS A 150 -19.45 19.75 18.30
N PHE A 151 -18.47 19.00 18.79
CA PHE A 151 -18.09 18.99 20.20
C PHE A 151 -17.11 20.14 20.57
N GLY A 152 -16.62 20.92 19.59
CA GLY A 152 -15.83 22.13 19.81
C GLY A 152 -14.42 21.93 20.38
N LEU A 153 -13.96 20.68 20.53
CA LEU A 153 -12.63 20.38 21.06
C LEU A 153 -11.59 20.42 19.95
N ILE A 154 -10.65 21.36 20.03
CA ILE A 154 -9.43 21.38 19.22
C ILE A 154 -8.31 20.75 20.05
N SER A 155 -7.65 19.73 19.49
CA SER A 155 -6.52 19.05 20.11
C SER A 155 -5.46 18.73 19.07
N ALA A 156 -4.21 18.62 19.48
CA ALA A 156 -3.12 18.27 18.58
C ALA A 156 -3.34 16.91 17.89
N GLN A 157 -3.91 15.92 18.61
CA GLN A 157 -4.26 14.63 18.01
C GLN A 157 -5.33 14.77 16.92
N LEU A 158 -6.38 15.55 17.14
CA LEU A 158 -7.42 15.76 16.12
C LEU A 158 -6.85 16.45 14.87
N LEU A 159 -6.00 17.46 15.07
CA LEU A 159 -5.30 18.16 13.98
C LEU A 159 -4.33 17.22 13.24
N ALA A 160 -3.66 16.31 13.97
CA ALA A 160 -2.83 15.28 13.37
C ALA A 160 -3.62 14.26 12.56
N ASP A 161 -4.79 13.85 13.04
CA ASP A 161 -5.70 12.96 12.32
C ASP A 161 -6.26 13.65 11.06
N GLU A 162 -6.61 14.93 11.14
CA GLU A 162 -7.03 15.73 9.99
C GLU A 162 -5.91 15.89 8.96
N GLY A 163 -4.69 16.22 9.42
CA GLY A 163 -3.50 16.24 8.57
C GLY A 163 -3.28 14.90 7.88
N PHE A 164 -3.42 13.77 8.59
CA PHE A 164 -3.28 12.46 7.99
C PHE A 164 -4.36 12.16 6.94
N ARG A 165 -5.61 12.56 7.23
CA ARG A 165 -6.71 12.44 6.27
C ARG A 165 -6.40 13.21 4.99
N LEU A 166 -5.90 14.45 5.13
CA LEU A 166 -5.49 15.30 4.01
C LEU A 166 -4.36 14.66 3.19
N MET A 167 -3.34 14.09 3.83
CA MET A 167 -2.30 13.31 3.14
C MET A 167 -2.89 12.17 2.30
N ARG A 168 -3.89 11.46 2.83
CA ARG A 168 -4.52 10.32 2.13
C ARG A 168 -5.37 10.73 0.94
N VAL A 169 -5.93 11.93 0.95
CA VAL A 169 -6.61 12.52 -0.21
C VAL A 169 -5.66 13.30 -1.12
N GLY A 170 -4.36 13.36 -0.81
CA GLY A 170 -3.33 14.02 -1.63
C GLY A 170 -3.23 15.55 -1.46
N ALA A 171 -3.91 16.11 -0.45
CA ALA A 171 -3.87 17.54 -0.12
C ALA A 171 -2.68 17.84 0.81
N TYR A 172 -1.46 17.67 0.30
CA TYR A 172 -0.24 17.74 1.12
C TYR A 172 0.05 19.13 1.71
N PRO A 173 -0.13 20.24 0.98
CA PRO A 173 0.07 21.58 1.55
C PRO A 173 -0.91 21.88 2.69
N GLU A 174 -2.17 21.49 2.54
CA GLU A 174 -3.17 21.62 3.59
C GLU A 174 -2.84 20.73 4.78
N ALA A 175 -2.34 19.51 4.55
CA ALA A 175 -1.89 18.61 5.61
C ALA A 175 -0.76 19.24 6.44
N GLU A 176 0.24 19.82 5.79
CA GLU A 176 1.36 20.53 6.46
C GLU A 176 0.86 21.61 7.41
N VAL A 177 -0.10 22.44 6.96
CA VAL A 177 -0.70 23.50 7.78
C VAL A 177 -1.42 22.94 9.01
N GLN A 178 -2.22 21.88 8.86
CA GLN A 178 -2.95 21.30 9.99
C GLN A 178 -2.02 20.61 10.99
N LEU A 179 -0.97 19.96 10.49
CA LEU A 179 0.03 19.30 11.32
C LEU A 179 0.88 20.31 12.11
N ALA A 180 1.31 21.40 11.47
CA ALA A 180 2.00 22.50 12.13
C ALA A 180 1.13 23.14 13.22
N LYS A 181 -0.17 23.39 12.94
CA LYS A 181 -1.12 23.85 13.96
C LYS A 181 -1.26 22.85 15.12
N GLY A 182 -1.22 21.55 14.83
CA GLY A 182 -1.21 20.51 15.85
C GLY A 182 -0.03 20.65 16.81
N LEU A 183 1.17 20.90 16.27
CA LEU A 183 2.38 21.14 17.05
C LEU A 183 2.37 22.49 17.78
N GLN A 184 1.68 23.50 17.27
CA GLN A 184 1.45 24.75 18.03
C GLN A 184 0.55 24.53 19.25
N VAL A 185 -0.43 23.61 19.16
CA VAL A 185 -1.32 23.27 20.28
C VAL A 185 -0.61 22.39 21.32
N ASP A 186 0.16 21.41 20.85
CA ASP A 186 1.00 20.56 21.68
C ASP A 186 2.30 20.26 20.91
N SER A 187 3.38 20.97 21.30
CA SER A 187 4.71 20.87 20.70
C SER A 187 5.38 19.52 20.92
N THR A 188 4.69 18.61 21.60
CA THR A 188 5.18 17.28 21.91
C THR A 188 4.39 16.21 21.15
N CYS A 189 3.32 16.52 20.40
CA CYS A 189 2.48 15.50 19.76
C CYS A 189 3.24 14.60 18.74
N GLU A 190 3.50 13.34 19.12
CA GLU A 190 4.29 12.38 18.33
C GLU A 190 3.67 12.09 16.95
N ASP A 191 2.35 11.91 16.91
CA ASP A 191 1.61 11.65 15.68
C ASP A 191 1.73 12.85 14.72
N ALA A 192 1.70 14.09 15.23
CA ALA A 192 1.85 15.29 14.42
C ALA A 192 3.26 15.41 13.83
N PHE A 193 4.33 15.21 14.63
CA PHE A 193 5.70 15.18 14.14
C PHE A 193 5.91 14.12 13.05
N PHE A 194 5.49 12.89 13.33
CA PHE A 194 5.67 11.76 12.42
C PHE A 194 4.99 12.04 11.06
N ARG A 195 3.78 12.60 11.10
CA ARG A 195 3.01 12.91 9.90
C ARG A 195 3.52 14.16 9.17
N LEU A 196 3.99 15.17 9.89
CA LEU A 196 4.58 16.38 9.30
C LEU A 196 5.85 16.03 8.54
N CYS A 197 6.75 15.26 9.16
CA CYS A 197 7.95 14.75 8.52
C CYS A 197 7.62 13.98 7.22
N ASN A 198 6.68 13.03 7.27
CA ASN A 198 6.25 12.30 6.07
C ASN A 198 5.62 13.22 5.01
N THR A 199 4.86 14.24 5.42
CA THR A 199 4.25 15.21 4.50
C THR A 199 5.32 16.04 3.79
N LEU A 200 6.28 16.58 4.53
CA LEU A 200 7.42 17.32 4.00
C LEU A 200 8.26 16.44 3.06
N TYR A 201 8.51 15.19 3.46
CA TYR A 201 9.24 14.22 2.63
C TYR A 201 8.52 13.92 1.30
N ILE A 202 7.20 13.74 1.31
CA ILE A 202 6.39 13.55 0.09
C ILE A 202 6.43 14.79 -0.81
N GLN A 203 6.54 15.98 -0.23
CA GLN A 203 6.70 17.24 -0.95
C GLN A 203 8.16 17.51 -1.39
N ASP A 204 9.07 16.53 -1.25
CA ASP A 204 10.50 16.65 -1.57
C ASP A 204 11.27 17.67 -0.71
N LYS A 205 10.71 18.09 0.44
CA LYS A 205 11.35 18.96 1.43
C LYS A 205 12.14 18.10 2.45
N ILE A 206 13.22 17.46 1.99
CA ILE A 206 13.95 16.45 2.78
C ILE A 206 14.65 17.06 4.00
N GLU A 207 15.35 18.18 3.85
CA GLU A 207 16.06 18.84 4.94
C GLU A 207 15.08 19.28 6.06
N PRO A 208 14.00 20.02 5.78
CA PRO A 208 12.97 20.32 6.80
C PRO A 208 12.37 19.07 7.43
N ALA A 209 12.14 18.00 6.66
CA ALA A 209 11.63 16.75 7.20
C ALA A 209 12.58 16.13 8.24
N MET A 210 13.89 16.18 7.99
CA MET A 210 14.91 15.70 8.93
C MET A 210 15.00 16.58 10.18
N GLU A 211 14.90 17.90 10.05
CA GLU A 211 14.93 18.83 11.19
C GLU A 211 13.73 18.61 12.13
N VAL A 212 12.51 18.57 11.57
CA VAL A 212 11.28 18.27 12.31
C VAL A 212 11.39 16.95 13.07
N LEU A 213 11.97 15.93 12.44
CA LEU A 213 12.11 14.61 13.03
C LEU A 213 13.23 14.56 14.09
N ALA A 214 14.32 15.31 13.90
CA ALA A 214 15.37 15.45 14.90
C ALA A 214 14.82 16.10 16.18
N TYR A 215 14.06 17.18 16.04
CA TYR A 215 13.36 17.81 17.17
C TYR A 215 12.34 16.87 17.81
N GLY A 216 11.56 16.12 17.01
CA GLY A 216 10.65 15.10 17.53
C GLY A 216 11.34 14.04 18.39
N ILE A 217 12.56 13.61 18.01
CA ILE A 217 13.38 12.68 18.79
C ILE A 217 13.83 13.30 20.12
N GLU A 218 14.15 14.59 20.15
CA GLU A 218 14.49 15.29 21.40
C GLU A 218 13.29 15.34 22.36
N GLN A 219 12.08 15.58 21.83
CA GLN A 219 10.85 15.60 22.63
C GLN A 219 10.39 14.20 23.07
N SER A 220 10.68 13.16 22.28
CA SER A 220 10.20 11.78 22.52
C SER A 220 11.27 10.74 22.20
N PRO A 221 12.33 10.63 23.04
CA PRO A 221 13.50 9.79 22.76
C PRO A 221 13.22 8.28 22.81
N GLU A 222 12.06 7.85 23.29
CA GLU A 222 11.64 6.45 23.31
C GLU A 222 10.65 6.08 22.20
N PHE A 223 10.29 7.04 21.32
CA PHE A 223 9.36 6.79 20.20
C PHE A 223 10.08 6.17 19.00
N VAL A 224 10.05 4.83 18.92
CA VAL A 224 10.73 4.01 17.90
C VAL A 224 10.44 4.46 16.45
N PRO A 225 9.21 4.84 16.06
CA PRO A 225 8.92 5.24 14.67
C PRO A 225 9.78 6.40 14.17
N PHE A 226 10.23 7.31 15.04
CA PHE A 226 11.10 8.41 14.61
C PHE A 226 12.47 7.94 14.14
N TYR A 227 13.09 7.01 14.87
CA TYR A 227 14.38 6.46 14.48
C TYR A 227 14.31 5.66 13.18
N LYS A 228 13.20 4.93 12.96
CA LYS A 228 12.98 4.20 11.69
C LYS A 228 12.84 5.17 10.51
N LEU A 229 12.01 6.20 10.66
CA LEU A 229 11.80 7.19 9.60
C LEU A 229 13.10 7.95 9.30
N MET A 230 13.88 8.30 10.33
CA MET A 230 15.17 8.96 10.15
C MET A 230 16.15 8.06 9.39
N ALA A 231 16.19 6.76 9.73
CA ALA A 231 17.02 5.81 9.00
C ALA A 231 16.60 5.62 7.54
N GLU A 232 15.29 5.69 7.25
CA GLU A 232 14.78 5.68 5.89
C GLU A 232 15.25 6.92 5.12
N LEU A 233 15.09 8.12 5.69
CA LEU A 233 15.58 9.37 5.10
C LEU A 233 17.10 9.31 4.80
N TYR A 234 17.92 8.87 5.75
CA TYR A 234 19.36 8.67 5.53
C TYR A 234 19.68 7.61 4.47
N SER A 235 18.93 6.50 4.45
CA SER A 235 19.10 5.44 3.45
C SER A 235 18.81 5.96 2.03
N ASN A 236 17.81 6.83 1.90
CA ASN A 236 17.37 7.41 0.63
C ASN A 236 18.41 8.41 0.09
N ARG A 237 19.16 9.07 0.99
CA ARG A 237 20.35 9.89 0.66
C ARG A 237 21.63 9.08 0.42
N GLY A 238 21.58 7.74 0.50
CA GLY A 238 22.76 6.87 0.36
C GLY A 238 23.70 6.87 1.58
N GLN A 239 23.28 7.48 2.68
CA GLN A 239 24.03 7.60 3.94
C GLN A 239 23.74 6.39 4.86
N PHE A 240 24.19 5.22 4.40
CA PHE A 240 23.83 3.94 5.03
C PHE A 240 24.43 3.71 6.42
N LYS A 241 25.53 4.40 6.75
CA LYS A 241 26.18 4.27 8.06
C LYS A 241 25.33 4.93 9.14
N GLU A 242 24.85 6.13 8.86
CA GLU A 242 23.95 6.93 9.68
C GLU A 242 22.62 6.19 9.84
N ALA A 243 22.03 5.70 8.72
CA ALA A 243 20.84 4.88 8.75
C ALA A 243 20.97 3.66 9.69
N GLY A 244 22.10 2.94 9.62
CA GLY A 244 22.40 1.81 10.49
C GLY A 244 22.46 2.20 11.99
N ALA A 245 22.92 3.41 12.32
CA ALA A 245 22.98 3.88 13.71
C ALA A 245 21.58 4.15 14.27
N PHE A 246 20.70 4.80 13.49
CA PHE A 246 19.30 5.04 13.89
C PHE A 246 18.53 3.71 14.03
N LEU A 247 18.71 2.75 13.11
CA LEU A 247 18.08 1.43 13.21
C LEU A 247 18.57 0.64 14.42
N LYS A 248 19.86 0.72 14.74
CA LYS A 248 20.40 0.11 15.96
C LYS A 248 19.71 0.68 17.19
N ARG A 249 19.52 2.01 17.25
CA ARG A 249 18.82 2.64 18.36
C ARG A 249 17.35 2.21 18.46
N ALA A 250 16.66 2.10 17.33
CA ALA A 250 15.29 1.57 17.28
C ALA A 250 15.20 0.15 17.86
N ILE A 251 16.15 -0.73 17.53
CA ILE A 251 16.20 -2.12 18.03
C ILE A 251 16.52 -2.17 19.53
N GLU A 252 17.38 -1.29 20.03
CA GLU A 252 17.74 -1.21 21.46
C GLU A 252 16.57 -0.74 22.34
N LEU A 253 15.73 0.16 21.82
CA LEU A 253 14.59 0.71 22.54
C LEU A 253 13.49 -0.34 22.76
N VAL A 254 13.14 -1.09 21.71
CA VAL A 254 12.08 -2.12 21.79
C VAL A 254 12.51 -3.39 21.03
N PRO A 255 13.28 -4.29 21.68
CA PRO A 255 13.82 -5.49 21.03
C PRO A 255 12.75 -6.55 20.69
N GLU A 256 11.54 -6.39 21.22
CA GLU A 256 10.42 -7.33 21.06
C GLU A 256 9.23 -6.74 20.27
N ALA A 257 9.37 -5.54 19.68
CA ALA A 257 8.30 -4.94 18.90
C ALA A 257 7.90 -5.81 17.70
N ASP A 258 6.65 -5.68 17.25
CA ASP A 258 6.13 -6.43 16.10
C ASP A 258 6.91 -6.12 14.80
N ASP A 259 7.49 -4.93 14.71
CA ASP A 259 8.25 -4.42 13.57
C ASP A 259 9.78 -4.44 13.80
N VAL A 260 10.27 -5.00 14.91
CA VAL A 260 11.73 -5.08 15.18
C VAL A 260 12.46 -5.90 14.10
N ASP A 261 11.78 -6.91 13.55
CA ASP A 261 12.27 -7.73 12.44
C ASP A 261 12.51 -6.87 11.19
N GLU A 262 11.66 -5.86 10.97
CA GLU A 262 11.76 -4.90 9.87
C GLU A 262 12.94 -3.96 10.09
N SER A 263 13.15 -3.46 11.30
CA SER A 263 14.33 -2.66 11.63
C SER A 263 15.65 -3.44 11.46
N ARG A 264 15.69 -4.71 11.86
CA ARG A 264 16.84 -5.61 11.63
C ARG A 264 17.06 -5.89 10.15
N PHE A 265 15.99 -6.11 9.41
CA PHE A 265 16.04 -6.28 7.96
C PHE A 265 16.55 -5.02 7.26
N MET A 266 16.02 -3.84 7.60
CA MET A 266 16.48 -2.55 7.05
C MET A 266 17.95 -2.30 7.39
N MET A 267 18.43 -2.75 8.56
CA MET A 267 19.84 -2.61 8.94
C MET A 267 20.72 -3.53 8.10
N ALA A 268 20.30 -4.78 7.89
CA ALA A 268 21.00 -5.71 6.99
C ALA A 268 21.00 -5.19 5.54
N LEU A 269 19.90 -4.59 5.10
CA LEU A 269 19.77 -3.96 3.79
C LEU A 269 20.68 -2.74 3.65
N ALA A 270 20.75 -1.88 4.67
CA ALA A 270 21.67 -0.75 4.70
C ALA A 270 23.14 -1.22 4.62
N LEU A 271 23.51 -2.29 5.33
CA LEU A 271 24.84 -2.92 5.21
C LEU A 271 25.11 -3.44 3.80
N GLN A 272 24.11 -4.10 3.18
CA GLN A 272 24.21 -4.60 1.81
C GLN A 272 24.44 -3.46 0.83
N ARG A 273 23.64 -2.39 0.92
CA ARG A 273 23.74 -1.20 0.06
C ARG A 273 25.03 -0.41 0.30
N ALA A 274 25.58 -0.46 1.50
CA ALA A 274 26.91 0.07 1.82
C ALA A 274 28.07 -0.80 1.29
N GLY A 275 27.80 -1.90 0.58
CA GLY A 275 28.80 -2.83 0.06
C GLY A 275 29.43 -3.74 1.13
N ARG A 276 28.94 -3.73 2.37
CA ARG A 276 29.43 -4.58 3.46
C ARG A 276 28.74 -5.94 3.44
N ILE A 277 29.00 -6.70 2.37
CA ILE A 277 28.29 -7.95 2.05
C ILE A 277 28.38 -9.00 3.16
N GLU A 278 29.56 -9.20 3.76
CA GLU A 278 29.72 -10.17 4.86
C GLU A 278 28.88 -9.79 6.08
N GLY A 279 28.87 -8.51 6.45
CA GLY A 279 28.05 -8.00 7.54
C GLY A 279 26.55 -8.11 7.25
N ALA A 280 26.13 -7.83 6.02
CA ALA A 280 24.74 -8.00 5.59
C ALA A 280 24.30 -9.47 5.66
N MET A 281 25.15 -10.39 5.17
CA MET A 281 24.92 -11.83 5.23
C MET A 281 24.78 -12.34 6.67
N MET A 282 25.66 -11.89 7.57
CA MET A 282 25.57 -12.22 8.99
C MET A 282 24.27 -11.70 9.59
N ALA A 283 23.89 -10.44 9.31
CA ALA A 283 22.67 -9.84 9.83
C ALA A 283 21.39 -10.54 9.32
N TYR A 284 21.34 -10.92 8.04
CA TYR A 284 20.24 -11.69 7.48
C TYR A 284 20.10 -13.08 8.12
N ARG A 285 21.22 -13.79 8.30
CA ARG A 285 21.22 -15.11 8.95
C ARG A 285 20.82 -15.01 10.43
N ASP A 286 21.33 -14.03 11.15
CA ASP A 286 20.98 -13.76 12.54
C ASP A 286 19.48 -13.49 12.69
N LEU A 287 18.89 -12.66 11.81
CA LEU A 287 17.44 -12.43 11.78
C LEU A 287 16.65 -13.74 11.63
N LEU A 288 17.05 -14.62 10.70
CA LEU A 288 16.37 -15.91 10.51
C LEU A 288 16.60 -16.89 11.67
N GLN A 289 17.76 -16.83 12.32
CA GLN A 289 18.09 -17.69 13.45
C GLN A 289 17.29 -17.29 14.70
N GLN A 290 17.25 -15.99 15.02
CA GLN A 290 16.50 -15.48 16.17
C GLN A 290 14.99 -15.54 15.96
N ARG A 291 14.53 -15.35 14.71
CA ARG A 291 13.10 -15.30 14.37
C ARG A 291 12.76 -16.23 13.19
N PRO A 292 12.81 -17.57 13.36
CA PRO A 292 12.61 -18.53 12.26
C PRO A 292 11.22 -18.47 11.58
N ARG A 293 10.25 -17.82 12.23
CA ARG A 293 8.87 -17.63 11.75
C ARG A 293 8.57 -16.19 11.35
N THR A 294 9.59 -15.35 11.14
CA THR A 294 9.38 -13.97 10.68
C THR A 294 8.64 -13.91 9.33
N ARG A 295 7.80 -12.89 9.13
CA ARG A 295 7.10 -12.64 7.86
C ARG A 295 8.05 -12.41 6.70
N LEU A 296 9.27 -11.95 7.01
CA LEU A 296 10.32 -11.62 6.05
C LEU A 296 11.14 -12.85 5.62
N ARG A 297 10.83 -14.06 6.11
CA ARG A 297 11.68 -15.24 5.90
C ARG A 297 12.01 -15.48 4.43
N LYS A 298 11.00 -15.42 3.56
CA LYS A 298 11.19 -15.64 2.12
C LYS A 298 12.11 -14.58 1.51
N GLU A 299 11.84 -13.31 1.80
CA GLU A 299 12.62 -12.18 1.31
C GLU A 299 14.08 -12.27 1.76
N VAL A 300 14.30 -12.52 3.05
CA VAL A 300 15.65 -12.69 3.62
C VAL A 300 16.36 -13.90 3.00
N SER A 301 15.67 -15.02 2.80
CA SER A 301 16.25 -16.20 2.13
C SER A 301 16.63 -15.92 0.67
N ILE A 302 15.81 -15.16 -0.07
CA ILE A 302 16.14 -14.75 -1.45
C ILE A 302 17.45 -13.95 -1.44
N ARG A 303 17.58 -12.97 -0.54
CA ARG A 303 18.78 -12.13 -0.42
C ARG A 303 20.02 -12.92 -0.01
N ILE A 304 19.91 -13.82 0.95
CA ILE A 304 21.01 -14.72 1.35
C ILE A 304 21.48 -15.54 0.13
N ASN A 305 20.56 -16.22 -0.54
CA ASN A 305 20.90 -17.07 -1.70
C ASN A 305 21.55 -16.27 -2.82
N SER A 306 21.04 -15.06 -3.08
CA SER A 306 21.61 -14.14 -4.05
C SER A 306 23.06 -13.76 -3.71
N LEU A 307 23.30 -13.33 -2.47
CA LEU A 307 24.63 -12.92 -2.03
C LEU A 307 25.62 -14.10 -2.00
N GLU A 308 25.15 -15.33 -1.75
CA GLU A 308 25.95 -16.57 -1.82
C GLU A 308 26.30 -16.98 -3.26
N ALA A 309 25.38 -16.79 -4.22
CA ALA A 309 25.52 -17.22 -5.61
C ALA A 309 26.45 -16.32 -6.45
N ARG A 310 27.30 -15.51 -5.82
CA ARG A 310 28.14 -14.48 -6.45
C ARG A 310 28.91 -15.03 -7.65
N ARG A 311 28.52 -14.61 -8.85
CA ARG A 311 29.20 -14.98 -10.11
C ARG A 311 30.36 -14.04 -10.38
N LYS A 312 31.42 -14.55 -11.02
CA LYS A 312 32.63 -13.76 -11.35
C LYS A 312 32.37 -12.62 -12.35
N ASP A 313 31.29 -12.70 -13.12
CA ASP A 313 30.84 -11.74 -14.13
C ASP A 313 29.67 -10.84 -13.67
N ALA A 314 29.29 -10.92 -12.38
CA ALA A 314 28.17 -10.16 -11.86
C ALA A 314 28.43 -8.64 -11.92
N ARG A 315 27.51 -7.90 -12.56
CA ARG A 315 27.50 -6.44 -12.64
C ARG A 315 26.27 -5.88 -11.94
N ALA A 316 26.39 -4.66 -11.42
CA ALA A 316 25.27 -3.86 -10.97
C ALA A 316 25.31 -2.50 -11.69
N VAL A 317 24.20 -2.12 -12.32
CA VAL A 317 24.09 -0.87 -13.08
C VAL A 317 22.78 -0.20 -12.71
N ARG A 318 22.81 1.11 -12.48
CA ARG A 318 21.63 1.93 -12.18
C ARG A 318 21.69 3.24 -12.96
N LEU A 319 20.55 3.72 -13.41
CA LEU A 319 20.36 5.04 -13.97
C LEU A 319 20.15 6.01 -12.81
N ILE A 320 21.22 6.67 -12.37
CA ILE A 320 21.24 7.44 -11.12
C ILE A 320 20.42 8.74 -11.24
N ASP A 321 20.42 9.36 -12.43
CA ASP A 321 19.72 10.63 -12.72
C ASP A 321 18.24 10.44 -13.11
N PHE A 322 17.67 9.25 -12.86
CA PHE A 322 16.28 9.00 -13.20
C PHE A 322 15.34 9.74 -12.22
N PRO A 323 14.33 10.49 -12.71
CA PRO A 323 13.41 11.25 -11.86
C PRO A 323 12.64 10.39 -10.86
N ARG A 324 12.52 10.88 -9.63
CA ARG A 324 11.80 10.23 -8.54
C ARG A 324 10.61 11.09 -8.13
N LYS A 325 9.44 10.82 -8.71
CA LYS A 325 8.20 11.55 -8.39
C LYS A 325 7.10 10.58 -7.99
N LEU A 326 6.45 10.85 -6.87
CA LEU A 326 5.31 10.06 -6.42
C LEU A 326 4.10 10.26 -7.36
N GLN A 327 3.42 9.16 -7.67
CA GLN A 327 2.20 9.19 -8.45
C GLN A 327 1.05 9.84 -7.66
N LYS A 328 0.20 10.55 -8.40
CA LYS A 328 -1.17 10.77 -7.98
C LYS A 328 -1.97 9.46 -8.02
N ARG A 329 -3.15 9.48 -7.43
CA ARG A 329 -4.01 8.29 -7.36
C ARG A 329 -4.37 7.77 -8.75
N ALA A 330 -4.11 6.48 -9.00
CA ALA A 330 -4.28 5.80 -10.29
C ALA A 330 -3.41 6.34 -11.45
N TYR A 331 -2.37 7.13 -11.17
CA TYR A 331 -1.48 7.70 -12.19
C TYR A 331 -0.22 6.87 -12.44
N CYS A 332 -0.26 5.55 -12.22
CA CYS A 332 0.94 4.70 -12.37
C CYS A 332 1.57 4.83 -13.76
N ALA A 333 0.78 4.73 -14.81
CA ALA A 333 1.23 4.91 -16.19
C ALA A 333 1.59 6.38 -16.51
N PRO A 334 0.74 7.40 -16.25
CA PRO A 334 1.08 8.80 -16.52
C PRO A 334 2.36 9.28 -15.82
N ASN A 335 2.54 8.94 -14.54
CA ASN A 335 3.74 9.30 -13.79
C ASN A 335 4.98 8.58 -14.32
N THR A 336 4.90 7.26 -14.52
CA THR A 336 6.01 6.46 -15.05
C THR A 336 6.47 7.00 -16.40
N LEU A 337 5.52 7.30 -17.31
CA LEU A 337 5.80 7.84 -18.62
C LEU A 337 6.43 9.24 -18.54
N ALA A 338 5.92 10.13 -17.68
CA ALA A 338 6.49 11.46 -17.45
C ALA A 338 7.93 11.40 -16.94
N ASN A 339 8.24 10.50 -15.99
CA ASN A 339 9.60 10.31 -15.48
C ASN A 339 10.55 9.80 -16.58
N VAL A 340 10.08 8.86 -17.41
CA VAL A 340 10.87 8.33 -18.54
C VAL A 340 11.13 9.38 -19.60
N LEU A 341 10.13 10.20 -19.96
CA LEU A 341 10.29 11.31 -20.91
C LEU A 341 11.29 12.34 -20.39
N THR A 342 11.15 12.71 -19.11
CA THR A 342 12.06 13.65 -18.46
C THR A 342 13.49 13.11 -18.45
N TYR A 343 13.70 11.83 -18.11
CA TYR A 343 14.99 11.16 -18.20
C TYR A 343 15.55 11.12 -19.63
N ALA A 344 14.67 10.94 -20.63
CA ALA A 344 15.03 10.96 -22.05
C ALA A 344 15.41 12.36 -22.57
N GLY A 345 15.31 13.40 -21.73
CA GLY A 345 15.67 14.78 -22.06
C GLY A 345 14.49 15.65 -22.49
N THR A 346 13.25 15.19 -22.32
CA THR A 346 12.05 15.96 -22.63
C THR A 346 11.21 16.12 -21.36
N PRO A 347 11.29 17.27 -20.66
CA PRO A 347 10.51 17.50 -19.45
C PRO A 347 9.02 17.27 -19.69
N ALA A 348 8.39 16.50 -18.82
CA ALA A 348 6.97 16.22 -18.85
C ALA A 348 6.43 16.07 -17.42
N THR A 349 5.19 16.49 -17.19
CA THR A 349 4.50 16.25 -15.91
C THR A 349 3.50 15.10 -16.01
N GLN A 350 3.20 14.46 -14.88
CA GLN A 350 2.22 13.38 -14.85
C GLN A 350 0.81 13.88 -15.22
N ASP A 351 0.50 15.17 -15.02
CA ASP A 351 -0.80 15.76 -15.35
C ASP A 351 -0.96 16.04 -16.84
N GLU A 352 0.07 16.59 -17.48
CA GLU A 352 0.11 16.79 -18.94
C GLU A 352 -0.08 15.46 -19.68
N VAL A 353 0.59 14.43 -19.19
CA VAL A 353 0.46 13.07 -19.71
C VAL A 353 -0.94 12.52 -19.42
N ALA A 354 -1.40 12.57 -18.16
CA ALA A 354 -2.70 12.02 -17.75
C ALA A 354 -3.87 12.65 -18.50
N ALA A 355 -3.84 13.95 -18.79
CA ALA A 355 -4.88 14.66 -19.54
C ALA A 355 -5.16 14.03 -20.92
N ARG A 356 -4.18 13.32 -21.51
CA ARG A 356 -4.34 12.65 -22.80
C ARG A 356 -4.63 11.15 -22.67
N ILE A 357 -4.02 10.47 -21.70
CA ILE A 357 -4.01 8.98 -21.65
C ILE A 357 -4.79 8.36 -20.50
N PHE A 358 -5.23 9.13 -19.50
CA PHE A 358 -5.97 8.59 -18.36
C PHE A 358 -7.45 8.37 -18.71
N ARG A 359 -8.01 7.22 -18.30
CA ARG A 359 -9.38 6.78 -18.59
C ARG A 359 -10.04 6.23 -17.32
N GLY A 360 -10.45 7.11 -16.42
CA GLY A 360 -11.25 6.80 -15.23
C GLY A 360 -10.50 5.99 -14.16
N ALA A 361 -10.24 4.71 -14.42
CA ALA A 361 -9.60 3.77 -13.49
C ALA A 361 -8.09 3.57 -13.73
N GLY A 362 -7.55 4.06 -14.85
CA GLY A 362 -6.13 3.92 -15.20
C GLY A 362 -5.85 4.28 -16.65
N THR A 363 -4.73 3.80 -17.16
CA THR A 363 -4.30 3.93 -18.57
C THR A 363 -3.99 2.54 -19.10
N ARG A 364 -4.34 2.27 -20.36
CA ARG A 364 -4.09 1.00 -21.03
C ARG A 364 -2.87 1.14 -21.96
N TRP A 365 -2.35 0.00 -22.42
CA TRP A 365 -1.17 -0.02 -23.29
C TRP A 365 -1.36 0.80 -24.58
N PRO A 366 -2.46 0.66 -25.34
CA PRO A 366 -2.68 1.44 -26.56
C PRO A 366 -2.52 2.95 -26.38
N GLU A 367 -3.06 3.53 -25.30
CA GLU A 367 -2.98 4.97 -25.06
C GLU A 367 -1.55 5.45 -24.80
N MET A 368 -0.70 4.65 -24.13
CA MET A 368 0.71 5.00 -23.94
C MET A 368 1.48 5.01 -25.27
N PHE A 369 1.20 4.03 -26.14
CA PHE A 369 1.81 3.95 -27.48
C PHE A 369 1.34 5.07 -28.40
N ASP A 370 0.04 5.39 -28.38
CA ASP A 370 -0.55 6.48 -29.16
C ASP A 370 0.03 7.83 -28.71
N TYR A 371 0.16 8.05 -27.39
CA TYR A 371 0.79 9.24 -26.84
C TYR A 371 2.22 9.42 -27.33
N LEU A 372 3.08 8.39 -27.24
CA LEU A 372 4.46 8.49 -27.70
C LEU A 372 4.59 8.75 -29.20
N ARG A 373 3.68 8.20 -30.00
CA ARG A 373 3.59 8.47 -31.44
C ARG A 373 3.25 9.93 -31.73
N GLU A 374 2.33 10.51 -30.97
CA GLU A 374 1.80 11.87 -31.18
C GLU A 374 2.62 12.96 -30.50
N PHE A 375 3.30 12.65 -29.39
CA PHE A 375 4.06 13.60 -28.59
C PHE A 375 5.22 14.23 -29.38
N GLY A 376 5.90 13.45 -30.23
CA GLY A 376 7.06 13.91 -31.00
C GLY A 376 8.30 14.16 -30.12
N GLY A 377 9.43 14.55 -30.72
CA GLY A 377 10.65 14.93 -29.98
C GLY A 377 11.43 13.78 -29.30
N VAL A 378 10.86 12.57 -29.24
CA VAL A 378 11.48 11.37 -28.67
C VAL A 378 11.53 10.24 -29.70
N ALA A 379 12.45 9.31 -29.49
CA ALA A 379 12.44 8.01 -30.15
C ALA A 379 12.00 6.94 -29.15
N TYR A 380 11.09 6.07 -29.55
CA TYR A 380 10.63 4.97 -28.70
C TYR A 380 10.57 3.66 -29.47
N ARG A 381 10.54 2.55 -28.72
CA ARG A 381 10.37 1.21 -29.27
C ARG A 381 9.61 0.32 -28.29
N GLY A 382 8.59 -0.36 -28.80
CA GLY A 382 7.89 -1.43 -28.08
C GLY A 382 8.53 -2.79 -28.38
N PHE A 383 8.63 -3.65 -27.38
CA PHE A 383 9.22 -4.98 -27.50
C PHE A 383 8.72 -5.90 -26.39
N PHE A 384 8.95 -7.20 -26.52
CA PHE A 384 8.68 -8.17 -25.44
C PHE A 384 9.95 -8.41 -24.63
N GLY A 385 9.91 -8.08 -23.34
CA GLY A 385 11.08 -8.05 -22.46
C GLY A 385 11.55 -9.43 -22.00
N SER A 386 12.87 -9.55 -21.84
CA SER A 386 13.55 -10.57 -21.02
C SER A 386 14.48 -9.85 -20.05
N VAL A 387 14.94 -10.53 -18.99
CA VAL A 387 15.93 -9.97 -18.05
C VAL A 387 17.16 -9.47 -18.81
N GLU A 388 17.68 -10.24 -19.77
CA GLU A 388 18.84 -9.89 -20.58
C GLU A 388 18.59 -8.67 -21.47
N LEU A 389 17.41 -8.56 -22.07
CA LEU A 389 17.07 -7.43 -22.93
C LEU A 389 16.89 -6.15 -22.12
N LEU A 390 16.29 -6.24 -20.94
CA LEU A 390 16.21 -5.13 -19.98
C LEU A 390 17.61 -4.67 -19.58
N LYS A 391 18.51 -5.60 -19.21
CA LYS A 391 19.92 -5.28 -18.90
C LYS A 391 20.62 -4.54 -20.03
N ARG A 392 20.43 -4.96 -21.29
CA ARG A 392 21.00 -4.27 -22.46
C ARG A 392 20.48 -2.83 -22.62
N CYS A 393 19.20 -2.60 -22.35
CA CYS A 393 18.62 -1.26 -22.37
C CYS A 393 19.27 -0.37 -21.29
N ILE A 394 19.39 -0.89 -20.06
CA ILE A 394 20.04 -0.18 -18.94
C ILE A 394 21.51 0.13 -19.25
N ASP A 395 22.27 -0.84 -19.79
CA ASP A 395 23.66 -0.65 -20.22
C ASP A 395 23.78 0.47 -21.27
N SER A 396 22.76 0.61 -22.11
CA SER A 396 22.65 1.66 -23.13
C SER A 396 22.07 2.98 -22.60
N LYS A 397 21.88 3.13 -21.28
CA LYS A 397 21.28 4.32 -20.64
C LYS A 397 19.85 4.60 -21.09
N VAL A 398 19.04 3.54 -21.21
CA VAL A 398 17.63 3.62 -21.60
C VAL A 398 16.77 2.99 -20.50
N ALA A 399 15.92 3.79 -19.88
CA ALA A 399 14.90 3.29 -18.95
C ALA A 399 13.78 2.57 -19.72
N VAL A 400 13.16 1.56 -19.10
CA VAL A 400 12.14 0.73 -19.75
C VAL A 400 10.84 0.74 -18.95
N ILE A 401 9.76 1.17 -19.58
CA ILE A 401 8.39 1.09 -19.03
C ILE A 401 7.86 -0.32 -19.25
N THR A 402 7.16 -0.82 -18.25
CA THR A 402 6.66 -2.20 -18.18
C THR A 402 5.61 -2.31 -17.09
N THR A 403 4.91 -3.45 -17.02
CA THR A 403 3.83 -3.68 -16.08
C THR A 403 4.12 -4.90 -15.21
N GLU A 404 4.09 -4.70 -13.89
CA GLU A 404 4.03 -5.80 -12.93
C GLU A 404 2.55 -6.18 -12.73
N TYR A 405 2.21 -7.46 -12.88
CA TYR A 405 0.85 -7.93 -12.61
C TYR A 405 0.77 -8.57 -11.23
N TYR A 406 -0.21 -8.11 -10.47
CA TYR A 406 -0.68 -8.75 -9.25
C TYR A 406 -1.96 -9.50 -9.62
N GLY A 407 -1.82 -10.80 -9.91
CA GLY A 407 -2.86 -11.59 -10.57
C GLY A 407 -3.23 -11.05 -11.95
N MET A 408 -4.44 -10.47 -12.06
CA MET A 408 -4.96 -9.90 -13.33
C MET A 408 -4.87 -8.37 -13.38
N SER A 409 -4.36 -7.70 -12.33
CA SER A 409 -4.26 -6.25 -12.26
C SER A 409 -2.84 -5.79 -12.59
N GLY A 410 -2.69 -4.95 -13.61
CA GLY A 410 -1.41 -4.37 -14.01
C GLY A 410 -1.05 -3.09 -13.24
N HIS A 411 0.22 -2.94 -12.88
CA HIS A 411 0.81 -1.71 -12.33
C HIS A 411 2.04 -1.29 -13.14
N ALA A 412 1.98 -0.10 -13.75
CA ALA A 412 3.06 0.42 -14.58
C ALA A 412 4.21 0.98 -13.73
N LEU A 413 5.44 0.65 -14.13
CA LEU A 413 6.68 1.10 -13.49
C LEU A 413 7.83 1.19 -14.51
N ALA A 414 8.93 1.84 -14.14
CA ALA A 414 10.12 1.94 -14.99
C ALA A 414 11.27 1.09 -14.44
N VAL A 415 11.81 0.16 -15.23
CA VAL A 415 13.09 -0.50 -14.93
C VAL A 415 14.22 0.47 -15.23
N ILE A 416 15.05 0.71 -14.22
CA ILE A 416 16.13 1.71 -14.22
C ILE A 416 17.47 1.12 -13.76
N GLY A 417 17.54 -0.19 -13.54
CA GLY A 417 18.77 -0.82 -13.12
C GLY A 417 18.66 -2.34 -12.97
N TYR A 418 19.78 -2.96 -12.65
CA TYR A 418 19.88 -4.36 -12.29
C TYR A 418 21.08 -4.62 -11.38
N ASP A 419 21.03 -5.73 -10.65
CA ASP A 419 22.11 -6.25 -9.82
C ASP A 419 22.20 -7.77 -9.99
N ASP A 420 23.25 -8.25 -10.68
CA ASP A 420 23.49 -9.68 -10.91
C ASP A 420 23.95 -10.43 -9.65
N VAL A 421 24.52 -9.73 -8.67
CA VAL A 421 24.81 -10.32 -7.36
C VAL A 421 23.48 -10.54 -6.64
N GLY A 422 22.63 -9.50 -6.67
CA GLY A 422 21.25 -9.52 -6.19
C GLY A 422 20.34 -10.55 -6.89
N GLN A 423 20.61 -10.84 -8.15
CA GLN A 423 19.61 -11.31 -9.10
C GLN A 423 18.34 -10.44 -9.08
N LEU A 424 18.52 -9.12 -9.10
CA LEU A 424 17.46 -8.12 -8.95
C LEU A 424 17.39 -7.20 -10.17
N LEU A 425 16.19 -6.93 -10.67
CA LEU A 425 15.90 -5.70 -11.40
C LEU A 425 15.69 -4.58 -10.38
N ILE A 426 16.10 -3.37 -10.75
CA ILE A 426 15.86 -2.16 -9.98
C ILE A 426 14.86 -1.33 -10.76
N ALA A 427 13.70 -1.06 -10.16
CA ALA A 427 12.59 -0.39 -10.81
C ALA A 427 12.20 0.88 -10.03
N GLN A 428 11.99 2.00 -10.71
CA GLN A 428 11.25 3.11 -10.16
C GLN A 428 9.75 2.76 -10.25
N ASP A 429 9.22 2.28 -9.13
CA ASP A 429 7.77 2.17 -8.94
C ASP A 429 7.25 3.55 -8.54
N PRO A 430 6.29 4.12 -9.27
CA PRO A 430 5.83 5.48 -9.02
C PRO A 430 5.05 5.63 -7.70
N ARG A 431 4.74 4.53 -6.97
CA ARG A 431 4.20 4.55 -5.60
C ARG A 431 5.23 4.96 -4.55
N PHE A 432 6.51 4.88 -4.86
CA PHE A 432 7.61 5.08 -3.93
C PHE A 432 8.61 6.09 -4.50
N LEU A 433 9.24 6.89 -3.64
CA LEU A 433 10.35 7.74 -4.06
C LEU A 433 11.58 6.90 -4.36
N GLU A 434 11.87 5.90 -3.52
CA GLU A 434 12.96 4.98 -3.77
C GLU A 434 12.61 3.88 -4.77
N PRO A 435 13.57 3.51 -5.62
CA PRO A 435 13.44 2.34 -6.46
C PRO A 435 13.25 1.06 -5.66
N VAL A 436 12.34 0.24 -6.16
CA VAL A 436 12.06 -1.09 -5.65
C VAL A 436 13.00 -2.11 -6.30
N GLU A 437 13.35 -3.13 -5.53
CA GLU A 437 14.18 -4.25 -5.96
C GLU A 437 13.27 -5.44 -6.26
N ILE A 438 13.34 -5.96 -7.48
CA ILE A 438 12.45 -7.02 -7.98
C ILE A 438 13.30 -8.22 -8.40
N PRO A 439 13.18 -9.39 -7.75
CA PRO A 439 13.96 -10.56 -8.15
C PRO A 439 13.71 -10.97 -9.61
N TYR A 440 14.75 -11.40 -10.32
CA TYR A 440 14.65 -11.89 -11.71
C TYR A 440 13.58 -12.97 -11.86
N SER A 441 13.53 -13.90 -10.90
CA SER A 441 12.53 -14.98 -10.89
C SER A 441 11.07 -14.52 -10.71
N ILE A 442 10.85 -13.31 -10.20
CA ILE A 442 9.51 -12.70 -10.10
C ILE A 442 9.12 -12.09 -11.45
N PHE A 443 10.03 -11.37 -12.12
CA PHE A 443 9.81 -10.85 -13.47
C PHE A 443 9.38 -11.96 -14.44
N GLU A 444 10.10 -13.10 -14.43
CA GLU A 444 9.80 -14.26 -15.30
C GLU A 444 8.42 -14.90 -15.06
N LYS A 445 7.76 -14.59 -13.94
CA LYS A 445 6.48 -15.21 -13.55
C LYS A 445 5.31 -14.23 -13.58
N SER A 446 5.51 -13.02 -13.06
CA SER A 446 4.43 -12.07 -12.78
C SER A 446 4.21 -11.04 -13.87
N TRP A 447 5.08 -10.96 -14.88
CA TRP A 447 5.00 -9.93 -15.92
C TRP A 447 4.52 -10.47 -17.27
N MET A 448 4.26 -11.78 -17.31
CA MET A 448 3.92 -12.53 -18.52
C MET A 448 2.44 -12.43 -18.91
N HIS A 449 1.61 -11.71 -18.15
CA HIS A 449 0.20 -11.51 -18.48
C HIS A 449 0.02 -10.89 -19.88
N ASP A 450 0.86 -9.91 -20.21
CA ASP A 450 0.97 -9.29 -21.53
C ASP A 450 2.33 -9.62 -22.17
N ASP A 451 2.83 -10.85 -21.94
CA ASP A 451 4.07 -11.38 -22.52
C ASP A 451 5.33 -10.53 -22.29
N GLY A 452 5.35 -9.78 -21.18
CA GLY A 452 6.44 -8.86 -20.85
C GLY A 452 6.52 -7.66 -21.79
N LEU A 453 5.39 -7.17 -22.30
CA LEU A 453 5.36 -5.96 -23.14
C LEU A 453 6.03 -4.78 -22.44
N CYS A 454 6.98 -4.17 -23.16
CA CYS A 454 7.83 -3.09 -22.67
C CYS A 454 7.85 -1.93 -23.67
N ILE A 455 8.14 -0.72 -23.17
CA ILE A 455 8.48 0.45 -23.97
C ILE A 455 9.84 1.00 -23.53
N ALA A 456 10.78 1.12 -24.47
CA ALA A 456 12.01 1.88 -24.29
C ALA A 456 11.86 3.26 -24.95
N VAL A 457 12.32 4.32 -24.28
CA VAL A 457 12.26 5.70 -24.77
C VAL A 457 13.61 6.39 -24.63
N THR A 458 13.99 7.17 -25.64
CA THR A 458 15.18 8.04 -25.64
C THR A 458 14.85 9.37 -26.30
N GLY A 459 15.70 10.39 -26.10
CA GLY A 459 15.66 11.58 -26.96
C GLY A 459 15.84 11.20 -28.45
N ALA A 460 15.29 12.01 -29.36
CA ALA A 460 15.28 11.71 -30.80
C ALA A 460 16.69 11.41 -31.37
N ASP A 461 17.70 12.17 -30.95
CA ASP A 461 19.09 12.01 -31.40
C ASP A 461 19.76 10.72 -30.91
N ASN A 462 19.19 10.09 -29.88
CA ASN A 462 19.74 8.91 -29.22
C ASN A 462 19.06 7.60 -29.65
N ARG A 463 18.30 7.60 -30.76
CA ARG A 463 17.57 6.42 -31.27
C ARG A 463 18.40 5.13 -31.38
N LYS A 464 19.71 5.25 -31.63
CA LYS A 464 20.64 4.10 -31.72
C LYS A 464 20.79 3.33 -30.40
N ARG A 465 20.41 3.92 -29.25
CA ARG A 465 20.44 3.28 -27.93
C ARG A 465 19.24 2.36 -27.68
N LEU A 466 18.16 2.51 -28.47
CA LEU A 466 16.98 1.65 -28.36
C LEU A 466 17.34 0.19 -28.72
N PRO A 467 16.72 -0.80 -28.07
CA PRO A 467 17.01 -2.21 -28.32
C PRO A 467 16.80 -2.56 -29.80
N GLY A 468 17.74 -3.23 -30.44
CA GLY A 468 17.59 -3.71 -31.81
C GLY A 468 16.40 -4.68 -31.93
N GLN A 469 15.66 -4.60 -33.04
CA GLN A 469 14.45 -5.38 -33.28
C GLN A 469 14.38 -5.76 -34.77
N SER A 470 13.97 -6.99 -35.07
CA SER A 470 13.71 -7.39 -36.46
C SER A 470 12.40 -6.75 -36.96
N GLY A 471 12.21 -6.65 -38.28
CA GLY A 471 10.95 -6.14 -38.85
C GLY A 471 9.74 -6.98 -38.42
N ASP A 472 9.94 -8.28 -38.23
CA ASP A 472 8.90 -9.21 -37.77
C ASP A 472 8.48 -8.93 -36.33
N GLU A 473 9.43 -8.65 -35.43
CA GLU A 473 9.13 -8.38 -34.02
C GLU A 473 8.44 -7.02 -33.86
N GLU A 474 8.83 -5.99 -34.63
CA GLU A 474 8.13 -4.70 -34.65
C GLU A 474 6.68 -4.86 -35.16
N SER A 475 6.48 -5.66 -36.22
CA SER A 475 5.15 -6.00 -36.72
C SER A 475 4.31 -6.73 -35.67
N LEU A 476 4.91 -7.70 -34.96
CA LEU A 476 4.24 -8.46 -33.91
C LEU A 476 3.78 -7.56 -32.77
N VAL A 477 4.62 -6.65 -32.28
CA VAL A 477 4.25 -5.69 -31.22
C VAL A 477 3.09 -4.80 -31.66
N ARG A 478 3.11 -4.30 -32.91
CA ARG A 478 2.01 -3.48 -33.44
C ARG A 478 0.69 -4.25 -33.49
N GLN A 479 0.71 -5.48 -33.99
CA GLN A 479 -0.47 -6.34 -34.03
C GLN A 479 -0.98 -6.67 -32.61
N PHE A 480 -0.07 -6.87 -31.66
CA PHE A 480 -0.41 -7.11 -30.27
C PHE A 480 -1.11 -5.91 -29.61
N ILE A 481 -0.59 -4.70 -29.80
CA ILE A 481 -1.24 -3.48 -29.31
C ILE A 481 -2.64 -3.31 -29.92
N GLU A 482 -2.79 -3.64 -31.20
CA GLU A 482 -4.09 -3.59 -31.88
C GLU A 482 -5.07 -4.65 -31.33
N LEU A 483 -4.58 -5.84 -30.95
CA LEU A 483 -5.40 -6.83 -30.26
C LEU A 483 -5.90 -6.28 -28.91
N LEU A 484 -5.02 -5.67 -28.11
CA LEU A 484 -5.41 -5.06 -26.83
C LEU A 484 -6.45 -3.95 -27.03
N ARG A 485 -6.24 -3.08 -28.03
CA ARG A 485 -7.21 -2.03 -28.38
C ARG A 485 -8.58 -2.60 -28.72
N LYS A 486 -8.65 -3.61 -29.60
CA LYS A 486 -9.93 -4.24 -29.99
C LYS A 486 -10.64 -4.89 -28.79
N ARG A 487 -9.88 -5.52 -27.90
CA ARG A 487 -10.40 -6.10 -26.66
C ARG A 487 -11.02 -5.03 -25.77
N ASP A 488 -10.34 -3.90 -25.63
CA ASP A 488 -10.78 -2.79 -24.80
C ASP A 488 -12.01 -2.05 -25.37
N ASP A 489 -12.13 -2.00 -26.70
CA ASP A 489 -13.26 -1.38 -27.41
C ASP A 489 -14.52 -2.28 -27.46
N GLY A 490 -14.44 -3.53 -26.98
CA GLY A 490 -15.57 -4.47 -26.92
C GLY A 490 -15.92 -5.13 -28.26
N GLY A 491 -15.00 -5.11 -29.23
CA GLY A 491 -15.21 -5.74 -30.55
C GLY A 491 -14.99 -7.25 -30.51
N ASP A 492 -15.93 -8.04 -30.00
CA ASP A 492 -15.74 -9.47 -29.73
C ASP A 492 -15.24 -10.29 -30.95
N GLU A 493 -15.88 -10.15 -32.11
CA GLU A 493 -15.51 -10.94 -33.29
C GLU A 493 -14.15 -10.51 -33.88
N ALA A 494 -13.86 -9.21 -33.85
CA ALA A 494 -12.58 -8.67 -34.34
C ALA A 494 -11.44 -9.02 -33.39
N THR A 495 -11.70 -9.03 -32.09
CA THR A 495 -10.76 -9.45 -31.04
C THR A 495 -10.44 -10.93 -31.16
N MET A 496 -11.46 -11.80 -31.29
CA MET A 496 -11.24 -13.24 -31.46
C MET A 496 -10.39 -13.54 -32.70
N ARG A 497 -10.70 -12.93 -33.85
CA ARG A 497 -9.90 -13.10 -35.08
C ARG A 497 -8.45 -12.67 -34.88
N ALA A 498 -8.23 -11.48 -34.33
CA ALA A 498 -6.88 -10.97 -34.08
C ALA A 498 -6.10 -11.86 -33.10
N ALA A 499 -6.76 -12.39 -32.06
CA ALA A 499 -6.13 -13.27 -31.09
C ALA A 499 -5.78 -14.64 -31.69
N VAL A 500 -6.65 -15.21 -32.52
CA VAL A 500 -6.36 -16.46 -33.25
C VAL A 500 -5.17 -16.26 -34.19
N ASP A 501 -5.19 -15.22 -35.03
CA ASP A 501 -4.11 -14.94 -35.98
C ASP A 501 -2.77 -14.78 -35.26
N LEU A 502 -2.74 -13.99 -34.19
CA LEU A 502 -1.54 -13.79 -33.38
C LEU A 502 -1.06 -15.08 -32.69
N SER A 503 -1.98 -15.93 -32.22
CA SER A 503 -1.60 -17.22 -31.60
C SER A 503 -0.96 -18.20 -32.58
N GLN A 504 -1.24 -18.04 -33.88
CA GLN A 504 -0.62 -18.84 -34.95
C GLN A 504 0.73 -18.26 -35.37
N ILE A 505 0.84 -16.93 -35.46
CA ILE A 505 2.07 -16.23 -35.85
C ILE A 505 3.13 -16.32 -34.75
N ALA A 506 2.71 -16.22 -33.48
CA ALA A 506 3.59 -16.21 -32.32
C ALA A 506 3.12 -17.23 -31.26
N PRO A 507 3.28 -18.54 -31.53
CA PRO A 507 2.74 -19.61 -30.67
C PRO A 507 3.40 -19.71 -29.29
N GLU A 508 4.52 -19.01 -29.08
CA GLU A 508 5.23 -18.86 -27.81
C GLU A 508 4.64 -17.76 -26.90
N LYS A 509 3.76 -16.90 -27.42
CA LYS A 509 3.09 -15.82 -26.68
C LYS A 509 1.81 -16.31 -25.99
N GLN A 510 1.66 -15.97 -24.71
CA GLN A 510 0.57 -16.43 -23.86
C GLN A 510 -0.69 -15.57 -23.99
N ALA A 511 -0.52 -14.26 -24.14
CA ALA A 511 -1.63 -13.33 -24.01
C ALA A 511 -2.72 -13.49 -25.10
N PRO A 512 -2.42 -13.83 -26.37
CA PRO A 512 -3.48 -14.09 -27.35
C PRO A 512 -4.39 -15.25 -26.93
N VAL A 513 -3.80 -16.36 -26.45
CA VAL A 513 -4.55 -17.52 -25.95
C VAL A 513 -5.30 -17.17 -24.66
N ARG A 514 -4.71 -16.36 -23.77
CA ARG A 514 -5.36 -15.84 -22.57
C ARG A 514 -6.62 -15.05 -22.91
N ILE A 515 -6.53 -14.12 -23.87
CA ILE A 515 -7.67 -13.30 -24.30
C ILE A 515 -8.78 -14.20 -24.87
N LEU A 516 -8.44 -15.21 -25.68
CA LEU A 516 -9.42 -16.21 -26.14
C LEU A 516 -10.09 -16.96 -24.98
N ALA A 517 -9.31 -17.35 -23.96
CA ALA A 517 -9.84 -18.02 -22.77
C ALA A 517 -10.77 -17.10 -21.96
N GLU A 518 -10.40 -15.84 -21.74
CA GLU A 518 -11.24 -14.85 -21.06
C GLU A 518 -12.57 -14.64 -21.81
N MET A 519 -12.52 -14.56 -23.14
CA MET A 519 -13.72 -14.45 -23.97
C MET A 519 -14.57 -15.73 -23.94
N ALA A 520 -13.95 -16.91 -23.89
CA ALA A 520 -14.68 -18.16 -23.69
C ALA A 520 -15.35 -18.22 -22.29
N LEU A 521 -14.67 -17.70 -21.26
CA LEU A 521 -15.23 -17.58 -19.90
C LEU A 521 -16.44 -16.65 -19.86
N GLU A 522 -16.35 -15.47 -20.50
CA GLU A 522 -17.46 -14.50 -20.60
C GLU A 522 -18.68 -15.08 -21.31
N ARG A 523 -18.45 -15.81 -22.41
CA ARG A 523 -19.49 -16.53 -23.17
C ARG A 523 -19.96 -17.81 -22.49
N ARG A 524 -19.34 -18.20 -21.37
CA ARG A 524 -19.56 -19.48 -20.67
C ARG A 524 -19.36 -20.73 -21.55
N ALA A 525 -18.45 -20.67 -22.52
CA ALA A 525 -18.08 -21.78 -23.40
C ALA A 525 -17.11 -22.75 -22.68
N VAL A 526 -17.64 -23.59 -21.79
CA VAL A 526 -16.86 -24.43 -20.86
C VAL A 526 -15.86 -25.35 -21.58
N SER A 527 -16.27 -26.03 -22.65
CA SER A 527 -15.39 -26.96 -23.37
C SER A 527 -14.22 -26.26 -24.06
N GLU A 528 -14.49 -25.11 -24.71
CA GLU A 528 -13.48 -24.27 -25.34
C GLU A 528 -12.49 -23.72 -24.31
N LEU A 529 -13.00 -23.18 -23.19
CA LEU A 529 -12.19 -22.65 -22.10
C LEU A 529 -11.25 -23.73 -21.53
N LYS A 530 -11.78 -24.92 -21.27
CA LYS A 530 -11.00 -26.05 -20.74
C LYS A 530 -9.88 -26.44 -21.71
N GLN A 531 -10.18 -26.54 -23.00
CA GLN A 531 -9.20 -26.86 -24.04
C GLN A 531 -8.06 -25.82 -24.07
N LEU A 532 -8.41 -24.52 -24.15
CA LEU A 532 -7.44 -23.42 -24.18
C LEU A 532 -6.55 -23.45 -22.93
N CYS A 533 -7.12 -23.65 -21.75
CA CYS A 533 -6.36 -23.72 -20.50
C CYS A 533 -5.43 -24.95 -20.43
N GLU A 534 -5.91 -26.13 -20.85
CA GLU A 534 -5.10 -27.35 -20.86
C GLU A 534 -3.97 -27.30 -21.90
N GLU A 535 -4.19 -26.67 -23.05
CA GLU A 535 -3.16 -26.37 -24.04
C GLU A 535 -2.12 -25.37 -23.50
N ALA A 536 -2.58 -24.30 -22.87
CA ALA A 536 -1.71 -23.31 -22.25
C ALA A 536 -0.85 -23.94 -21.13
N LEU A 537 -1.41 -24.81 -20.28
CA LEU A 537 -0.66 -25.48 -19.22
C LEU A 537 0.32 -26.55 -19.73
N ARG A 538 0.07 -27.15 -20.90
CA ARG A 538 1.05 -28.01 -21.57
C ARG A 538 2.27 -27.22 -22.04
N LYS A 539 2.05 -26.01 -22.57
CA LYS A 539 3.14 -25.11 -23.00
C LYS A 539 3.83 -24.42 -21.82
N TRP A 540 3.06 -24.02 -20.81
CA TRP A 540 3.50 -23.20 -19.68
C TRP A 540 2.95 -23.77 -18.36
N PRO A 541 3.62 -24.78 -17.76
CA PRO A 541 3.13 -25.48 -16.57
C PRO A 541 2.93 -24.61 -15.32
N GLY A 542 3.56 -23.43 -15.26
CA GLY A 542 3.45 -22.46 -14.17
C GLY A 542 2.50 -21.29 -14.45
N CYS A 543 1.67 -21.37 -15.50
CA CYS A 543 0.81 -20.29 -15.93
C CYS A 543 -0.35 -20.05 -14.94
N PHE A 544 -0.33 -18.90 -14.27
CA PHE A 544 -1.33 -18.53 -13.26
C PHE A 544 -2.74 -18.46 -13.85
N TRP A 545 -2.94 -17.66 -14.91
CA TRP A 545 -4.27 -17.43 -15.49
C TRP A 545 -4.90 -18.73 -15.99
N ALA A 546 -4.12 -19.59 -16.65
CA ALA A 546 -4.63 -20.85 -17.20
C ALA A 546 -5.02 -21.83 -16.08
N THR A 547 -4.24 -21.90 -15.00
CA THR A 547 -4.56 -22.72 -13.82
C THR A 547 -5.85 -22.24 -13.16
N ARG A 548 -6.01 -20.92 -13.01
CA ARG A 548 -7.20 -20.31 -12.40
C ARG A 548 -8.43 -20.50 -13.27
N HIS A 549 -8.36 -20.20 -14.57
CA HIS A 549 -9.49 -20.35 -15.49
C HIS A 549 -9.86 -21.82 -15.77
N LEU A 550 -8.94 -22.76 -15.64
CA LEU A 550 -9.28 -24.18 -15.61
C LEU A 550 -10.12 -24.55 -14.37
N GLY A 551 -9.85 -23.90 -13.23
CA GLY A 551 -10.71 -23.98 -12.05
C GLY A 551 -12.09 -23.41 -12.30
N ASP A 552 -12.18 -22.24 -12.95
CA ASP A 552 -13.45 -21.62 -13.34
C ASP A 552 -14.25 -22.53 -14.29
N ALA A 553 -13.60 -23.12 -15.30
CA ALA A 553 -14.23 -24.06 -16.23
C ALA A 553 -14.80 -25.30 -15.52
N ARG A 554 -14.01 -25.90 -14.61
CA ARG A 554 -14.46 -27.06 -13.82
C ARG A 554 -15.62 -26.73 -12.90
N TRP A 555 -15.61 -25.53 -12.31
CA TRP A 555 -16.72 -25.08 -11.48
C TRP A 555 -18.00 -24.95 -12.31
N MET A 556 -17.93 -24.37 -13.51
CA MET A 556 -19.06 -24.26 -14.43
C MET A 556 -19.55 -25.63 -14.94
N ASP A 557 -18.67 -26.62 -15.03
CA ASP A 557 -18.97 -28.02 -15.36
C ASP A 557 -19.55 -28.82 -14.17
N GLY A 558 -19.62 -28.22 -12.97
CA GLY A 558 -20.08 -28.87 -11.74
C GLY A 558 -19.02 -29.70 -11.01
N ASP A 559 -17.79 -29.78 -11.50
CA ASP A 559 -16.63 -30.42 -10.84
C ASP A 559 -16.09 -29.51 -9.71
N LEU A 560 -16.82 -29.43 -8.60
CA LEU A 560 -16.48 -28.54 -7.48
C LEU A 560 -15.15 -28.91 -6.80
N GLU A 561 -14.86 -30.21 -6.68
CA GLU A 561 -13.61 -30.69 -6.07
C GLU A 561 -12.41 -30.38 -6.96
N GLY A 562 -12.52 -30.65 -8.27
CA GLY A 562 -11.48 -30.32 -9.23
C GLY A 562 -11.29 -28.82 -9.38
N ALA A 563 -12.35 -28.01 -9.32
CA ALA A 563 -12.25 -26.55 -9.30
C ALA A 563 -11.42 -26.07 -8.10
N MET A 564 -11.75 -26.52 -6.88
CA MET A 564 -11.01 -26.16 -5.67
C MET A 564 -9.55 -26.63 -5.73
N ALA A 565 -9.28 -27.81 -6.28
CA ALA A 565 -7.92 -28.31 -6.48
C ALA A 565 -7.11 -27.40 -7.42
N GLN A 566 -7.70 -26.92 -8.51
CA GLN A 566 -7.05 -25.96 -9.41
C GLN A 566 -6.85 -24.60 -8.75
N TYR A 567 -7.83 -24.09 -8.00
CA TYR A 567 -7.66 -22.86 -7.25
C TYR A 567 -6.55 -22.95 -6.19
N HIS A 568 -6.38 -24.09 -5.53
CA HIS A 568 -5.25 -24.30 -4.63
C HIS A 568 -3.89 -24.29 -5.36
N LYS A 569 -3.82 -24.82 -6.58
CA LYS A 569 -2.62 -24.72 -7.43
C LYS A 569 -2.35 -23.28 -7.87
N ALA A 570 -3.37 -22.56 -8.33
CA ALA A 570 -3.25 -21.14 -8.67
C ALA A 570 -2.77 -20.33 -7.46
N ARG A 571 -3.30 -20.62 -6.26
CA ARG A 571 -2.91 -19.96 -5.01
C ARG A 571 -1.47 -20.26 -4.59
N ALA A 572 -0.91 -21.39 -5.02
CA ALA A 572 0.50 -21.71 -4.77
C ALA A 572 1.44 -20.83 -5.62
N ILE A 573 0.97 -20.39 -6.80
CA ILE A 573 1.67 -19.47 -7.70
C ILE A 573 1.54 -18.04 -7.19
N ASP A 574 0.31 -17.55 -7.02
CA ASP A 574 0.02 -16.23 -6.43
C ASP A 574 -0.99 -16.36 -5.28
N ARG A 575 -0.56 -15.97 -4.07
CA ARG A 575 -1.34 -16.10 -2.84
C ARG A 575 -2.29 -14.93 -2.58
N ARG A 576 -2.07 -13.80 -3.25
CA ARG A 576 -2.72 -12.52 -2.95
C ARG A 576 -3.65 -12.04 -4.07
N ASP A 577 -3.71 -12.73 -5.21
CA ASP A 577 -4.66 -12.37 -6.27
C ASP A 577 -6.11 -12.33 -5.73
N GLN A 578 -6.69 -11.14 -5.78
CA GLN A 578 -8.03 -10.86 -5.30
C GLN A 578 -9.08 -11.61 -6.12
N THR A 579 -8.86 -11.80 -7.43
CA THR A 579 -9.84 -12.44 -8.31
C THR A 579 -10.00 -13.94 -8.03
N LEU A 580 -8.89 -14.63 -7.74
CA LEU A 580 -8.84 -16.01 -7.26
C LEU A 580 -9.45 -16.14 -5.88
N LEU A 581 -9.11 -15.26 -4.93
CA LEU A 581 -9.69 -15.27 -3.60
C LEU A 581 -11.21 -15.09 -3.64
N TYR A 582 -11.71 -14.25 -4.56
CA TYR A 582 -13.14 -14.12 -4.84
C TYR A 582 -13.75 -15.41 -5.38
N ALA A 583 -13.17 -16.01 -6.41
CA ALA A 583 -13.67 -17.26 -7.00
C ALA A 583 -13.71 -18.40 -5.96
N MET A 584 -12.66 -18.54 -5.15
CA MET A 584 -12.63 -19.48 -4.02
C MET A 584 -13.71 -19.16 -2.97
N GLY A 585 -13.91 -17.88 -2.66
CA GLY A 585 -14.91 -17.42 -1.70
C GLY A 585 -16.32 -17.80 -2.14
N GLU A 586 -16.63 -17.55 -3.40
CA GLU A 586 -17.91 -17.89 -4.01
C GLU A 586 -18.18 -19.39 -4.06
N LEU A 587 -17.19 -20.16 -4.52
CA LEU A 587 -17.29 -21.62 -4.53
C LEU A 587 -17.57 -22.17 -3.11
N LEU A 588 -16.88 -21.66 -2.09
CA LEU A 588 -17.10 -22.07 -0.70
C LEU A 588 -18.48 -21.66 -0.18
N ILE A 589 -18.97 -20.46 -0.51
CA ILE A 589 -20.32 -20.02 -0.12
C ILE A 589 -21.38 -20.91 -0.78
N SER A 590 -21.22 -21.23 -2.07
CA SER A 590 -22.14 -22.13 -2.80
C SER A 590 -22.21 -23.55 -2.20
N GLN A 591 -21.14 -23.99 -1.54
CA GLN A 591 -21.07 -25.26 -0.81
C GLN A 591 -21.60 -25.17 0.63
N GLY A 592 -22.16 -24.03 1.05
CA GLY A 592 -22.60 -23.79 2.42
C GLY A 592 -21.47 -23.50 3.42
N GLN A 593 -20.21 -23.48 2.99
CA GLN A 593 -19.05 -23.15 3.84
C GLN A 593 -18.88 -21.63 4.03
N ARG A 594 -19.98 -20.93 4.37
CA ARG A 594 -20.08 -19.46 4.40
C ARG A 594 -18.96 -18.79 5.20
N ARG A 595 -18.62 -19.28 6.40
CA ARG A 595 -17.54 -18.72 7.23
C ARG A 595 -16.19 -18.70 6.51
N ARG A 596 -15.85 -19.80 5.81
CA ARG A 596 -14.59 -19.90 5.06
C ARG A 596 -14.64 -19.02 3.81
N GLY A 597 -15.77 -19.01 3.12
CA GLY A 597 -15.99 -18.16 1.95
C GLY A 597 -15.90 -16.67 2.24
N ARG A 598 -16.59 -16.17 3.29
CA ARG A 598 -16.43 -14.80 3.79
C ARG A 598 -14.96 -14.48 4.13
N GLY A 599 -14.25 -15.44 4.72
CA GLY A 599 -12.82 -15.29 5.02
C GLY A 599 -11.97 -15.04 3.76
N CYS A 600 -12.28 -15.71 2.65
CA CYS A 600 -11.65 -15.47 1.35
C CYS A 600 -12.01 -14.07 0.79
N LEU A 601 -13.29 -13.68 0.81
CA LEU A 601 -13.73 -12.36 0.36
C LEU A 601 -13.10 -11.21 1.17
N ILE A 602 -13.05 -11.33 2.48
CA ILE A 602 -12.37 -10.36 3.36
C ILE A 602 -10.87 -10.30 3.05
N THR A 603 -10.25 -11.42 2.70
CA THR A 603 -8.83 -11.43 2.30
C THR A 603 -8.67 -10.72 0.96
N ALA A 604 -9.56 -10.95 -0.01
CA ALA A 604 -9.55 -10.24 -1.29
C ALA A 604 -9.68 -8.72 -1.09
N LEU A 605 -10.58 -8.28 -0.19
CA LEU A 605 -10.78 -6.86 0.14
C LEU A 605 -9.62 -6.22 0.93
N ARG A 606 -8.74 -7.02 1.54
CA ARG A 606 -7.50 -6.49 2.14
C ARG A 606 -6.44 -6.16 1.10
N GLU A 607 -6.43 -6.91 0.01
CA GLU A 607 -5.49 -6.69 -1.11
C GLU A 607 -6.02 -5.56 -2.00
N ASP A 608 -7.32 -5.54 -2.29
CA ASP A 608 -8.01 -4.44 -2.97
C ASP A 608 -9.32 -4.07 -2.24
N PRO A 609 -9.32 -3.01 -1.40
CA PRO A 609 -10.51 -2.53 -0.72
C PRO A 609 -11.67 -2.12 -1.64
N ARG A 610 -11.36 -1.80 -2.91
CA ARG A 610 -12.32 -1.37 -3.93
C ARG A 610 -12.73 -2.50 -4.84
N PHE A 611 -12.48 -3.75 -4.46
CA PHE A 611 -12.93 -4.86 -5.26
C PHE A 611 -14.45 -5.04 -5.14
N HIS A 612 -15.19 -4.31 -5.98
CA HIS A 612 -16.64 -4.14 -5.90
C HIS A 612 -17.39 -5.47 -5.87
N ARG A 613 -16.98 -6.45 -6.70
CA ARG A 613 -17.60 -7.78 -6.76
C ARG A 613 -17.51 -8.53 -5.43
N ALA A 614 -16.33 -8.55 -4.80
CA ALA A 614 -16.15 -9.21 -3.51
C ALA A 614 -16.93 -8.51 -2.39
N ARG A 615 -17.00 -7.17 -2.43
CA ARG A 615 -17.73 -6.37 -1.45
C ARG A 615 -19.24 -6.55 -1.55
N LEU A 616 -19.80 -6.48 -2.76
CA LEU A 616 -21.21 -6.73 -3.00
C LEU A 616 -21.60 -8.13 -2.52
N ARG A 617 -20.82 -9.13 -2.92
CA ARG A 617 -21.11 -10.51 -2.55
C ARG A 617 -21.07 -10.75 -1.04
N LEU A 618 -20.11 -10.13 -0.35
CA LEU A 618 -20.05 -10.18 1.12
C LEU A 618 -21.29 -9.54 1.75
N ALA A 619 -21.73 -8.39 1.22
CA ALA A 619 -22.93 -7.70 1.69
C ALA A 619 -24.21 -8.53 1.48
N GLU A 620 -24.36 -9.15 0.32
CA GLU A 620 -25.49 -10.04 0.00
C GLU A 620 -25.52 -11.27 0.91
N ASP A 621 -24.38 -11.95 1.09
CA ASP A 621 -24.27 -13.12 1.97
C ASP A 621 -24.57 -12.77 3.44
N MET A 622 -24.17 -11.58 3.90
CA MET A 622 -24.54 -11.06 5.22
C MET A 622 -26.03 -10.77 5.35
N PHE A 623 -26.62 -10.14 4.33
CA PHE A 623 -28.05 -9.85 4.30
C PHE A 623 -28.91 -11.13 4.31
N GLU A 624 -28.55 -12.12 3.48
CA GLU A 624 -29.18 -13.45 3.45
C GLU A 624 -29.14 -14.15 4.81
N ASN A 625 -28.07 -13.91 5.59
CA ASN A 625 -27.86 -14.53 6.91
C ASN A 625 -28.47 -13.72 8.07
N GLY A 626 -29.13 -12.59 7.79
CA GLY A 626 -29.75 -11.73 8.80
C GLY A 626 -28.81 -10.71 9.46
N ASP A 627 -27.55 -10.65 9.05
CA ASP A 627 -26.54 -9.70 9.55
C ASP A 627 -26.72 -8.31 8.89
N LYS A 628 -27.88 -7.69 9.11
CA LYS A 628 -28.31 -6.48 8.37
C LYS A 628 -27.38 -5.28 8.54
N ASP A 629 -26.77 -5.10 9.71
CA ASP A 629 -25.87 -3.97 9.96
C ASP A 629 -24.55 -4.10 9.20
N ASP A 630 -23.96 -5.30 9.17
CA ASP A 630 -22.75 -5.56 8.39
C ASP A 630 -23.04 -5.48 6.88
N ALA A 631 -24.20 -5.99 6.44
CA ALA A 631 -24.65 -5.85 5.06
C ALA A 631 -24.82 -4.38 4.67
N ARG A 632 -25.44 -3.57 5.55
CA ARG A 632 -25.59 -2.12 5.39
C ARG A 632 -24.25 -1.43 5.24
N PHE A 633 -23.28 -1.79 6.09
CA PHE A 633 -21.94 -1.26 6.05
C PHE A 633 -21.30 -1.49 4.68
N HIS A 634 -21.23 -2.73 4.21
CA HIS A 634 -20.59 -3.05 2.93
C HIS A 634 -21.32 -2.44 1.72
N ALA A 635 -22.66 -2.38 1.74
CA ALA A 635 -23.46 -1.74 0.69
C ALA A 635 -23.26 -0.22 0.65
N ARG A 636 -23.22 0.45 1.82
CA ARG A 636 -22.88 1.89 1.95
C ARG A 636 -21.54 2.19 1.32
N LEU A 637 -20.50 1.42 1.66
CA LEU A 637 -19.16 1.63 1.14
C LEU A 637 -19.11 1.52 -0.38
N LEU A 638 -19.84 0.56 -0.95
CA LEU A 638 -19.90 0.35 -2.38
C LEU A 638 -20.56 1.54 -3.11
N ILE A 639 -21.62 2.11 -2.53
CA ILE A 639 -22.27 3.33 -3.06
C ILE A 639 -21.34 4.54 -2.95
N GLU A 640 -20.52 4.65 -1.90
CA GLU A 640 -19.55 5.75 -1.82
C GLU A 640 -18.42 5.63 -2.85
N TYR A 641 -18.00 4.40 -3.19
CA TYR A 641 -17.00 4.18 -4.25
C TYR A 641 -17.57 4.41 -5.65
N ASP A 642 -18.74 3.85 -5.89
CA ASP A 642 -19.48 3.98 -7.14
C ASP A 642 -20.91 4.40 -6.79
N PRO A 643 -21.18 5.72 -6.79
CA PRO A 643 -22.49 6.24 -6.49
C PRO A 643 -23.57 5.59 -7.32
N ASP A 644 -23.31 5.21 -8.57
CA ASP A 644 -24.27 4.67 -9.51
C ASP A 644 -24.35 3.13 -9.53
N HIS A 645 -23.72 2.46 -8.56
CA HIS A 645 -23.74 1.00 -8.45
C HIS A 645 -25.14 0.45 -8.15
N GLY A 646 -25.84 -0.02 -9.19
CA GLY A 646 -27.25 -0.46 -9.12
C GLY A 646 -27.53 -1.51 -8.03
N ALA A 647 -26.82 -2.64 -8.04
CA ALA A 647 -27.07 -3.72 -7.08
C ALA A 647 -26.82 -3.31 -5.62
N ALA A 648 -25.84 -2.44 -5.35
CA ALA A 648 -25.56 -1.92 -4.03
C ALA A 648 -26.69 -1.01 -3.53
N ARG A 649 -27.19 -0.13 -4.41
CA ARG A 649 -28.36 0.73 -4.13
C ARG A 649 -29.60 -0.09 -3.82
N GLU A 650 -29.87 -1.13 -4.61
CA GLU A 650 -31.01 -2.02 -4.38
C GLU A 650 -30.91 -2.77 -3.04
N LEU A 651 -29.73 -3.34 -2.74
CA LEU A 651 -29.49 -4.01 -1.47
C LEU A 651 -29.65 -3.04 -0.29
N MET A 652 -29.05 -1.85 -0.38
CA MET A 652 -29.14 -0.81 0.65
C MET A 652 -30.57 -0.29 0.83
N ALA A 653 -31.35 -0.17 -0.25
CA ALA A 653 -32.75 0.23 -0.22
C ALA A 653 -33.63 -0.81 0.49
N LYS A 654 -33.36 -2.11 0.31
CA LYS A 654 -34.02 -3.19 1.07
C LYS A 654 -33.75 -3.10 2.57
N ILE A 655 -32.61 -2.55 2.98
CA ILE A 655 -32.21 -2.42 4.38
C ILE A 655 -32.71 -1.11 5.01
N THR A 656 -32.59 0.01 4.30
CA THR A 656 -32.72 1.37 4.88
C THR A 656 -33.75 2.28 4.18
N GLY A 657 -34.32 1.85 3.04
CA GLY A 657 -35.25 2.63 2.22
C GLY A 657 -34.57 3.53 1.17
N ASN A 658 -35.32 3.86 0.11
CA ASN A 658 -34.81 4.57 -1.07
C ASN A 658 -34.31 6.00 -0.79
N THR A 659 -34.92 6.70 0.17
CA THR A 659 -34.55 8.09 0.47
C THR A 659 -33.11 8.21 0.95
N VAL A 660 -32.70 7.34 1.89
CA VAL A 660 -31.35 7.30 2.45
C VAL A 660 -30.32 7.00 1.35
N VAL A 661 -30.64 6.05 0.46
CA VAL A 661 -29.77 5.65 -0.65
C VAL A 661 -29.55 6.81 -1.63
N ARG A 662 -30.62 7.54 -1.98
CA ARG A 662 -30.52 8.69 -2.89
C ARG A 662 -29.65 9.78 -2.31
N THR A 663 -29.89 10.17 -1.06
CA THR A 663 -29.11 11.20 -0.37
C THR A 663 -27.63 10.81 -0.27
N LEU A 664 -27.34 9.57 0.13
CA LEU A 664 -25.96 9.07 0.19
C LEU A 664 -25.24 9.16 -1.16
N ALA A 665 -25.91 8.75 -2.24
CA ALA A 665 -25.32 8.77 -3.58
C ALA A 665 -25.09 10.20 -4.10
N GLU A 666 -26.02 11.12 -3.85
CA GLU A 666 -25.89 12.54 -4.21
C GLU A 666 -24.72 13.19 -3.46
N ASP A 667 -24.62 12.94 -2.15
CA ASP A 667 -23.55 13.46 -1.32
C ASP A 667 -22.19 12.89 -1.71
N ALA A 668 -22.11 11.58 -1.99
CA ALA A 668 -20.88 10.94 -2.45
C ALA A 668 -20.38 11.56 -3.77
N LYS A 669 -21.28 11.85 -4.72
CA LYS A 669 -20.92 12.56 -5.97
C LYS A 669 -20.37 13.95 -5.70
N LYS A 670 -21.00 14.71 -4.80
CA LYS A 670 -20.58 16.06 -4.45
C LYS A 670 -19.17 16.07 -3.84
N VAL A 671 -18.93 15.22 -2.84
CA VAL A 671 -17.63 15.14 -2.16
C VAL A 671 -16.55 14.63 -3.11
N ALA A 672 -16.85 13.67 -3.98
CA ALA A 672 -15.90 13.22 -5.00
C ALA A 672 -15.44 14.37 -5.93
N ALA A 673 -16.36 15.24 -6.34
CA ALA A 673 -16.04 16.42 -7.14
C ALA A 673 -15.22 17.46 -6.38
N GLU A 674 -15.48 17.67 -5.09
CA GLU A 674 -14.70 18.59 -4.26
C GLU A 674 -13.27 18.09 -4.03
N VAL A 675 -13.09 16.79 -3.75
CA VAL A 675 -11.76 16.20 -3.58
C VAL A 675 -10.94 16.30 -4.86
N ALA A 676 -11.55 16.09 -6.03
CA ALA A 676 -10.87 16.27 -7.31
C ALA A 676 -10.35 17.72 -7.46
N LYS A 677 -11.18 18.73 -7.16
CA LYS A 677 -10.77 20.14 -7.21
C LYS A 677 -9.62 20.47 -6.27
N VAL A 678 -9.63 19.94 -5.04
CA VAL A 678 -8.55 20.16 -4.07
C VAL A 678 -7.24 19.52 -4.55
N GLN A 679 -7.31 18.32 -5.12
CA GLN A 679 -6.15 17.67 -5.73
C GLN A 679 -5.58 18.48 -6.90
N ASP A 680 -6.45 19.06 -7.73
CA ASP A 680 -6.05 19.92 -8.85
C ASP A 680 -5.43 21.24 -8.37
N ALA A 681 -6.02 21.88 -7.35
CA ALA A 681 -5.52 23.13 -6.78
C ALA A 681 -4.20 22.96 -6.03
N SER A 682 -4.05 21.86 -5.27
CA SER A 682 -2.81 21.50 -4.60
C SER A 682 -1.70 21.24 -5.62
N ALA A 683 -2.02 20.62 -6.76
CA ALA A 683 -1.07 20.42 -7.85
C ALA A 683 -0.62 21.75 -8.45
N ALA A 684 -1.55 22.67 -8.73
CA ALA A 684 -1.23 23.99 -9.27
C ALA A 684 -0.34 24.83 -8.32
N LYS A 685 -0.56 24.77 -7.01
CA LYS A 685 0.29 25.48 -6.03
C LYS A 685 1.70 24.90 -5.92
N GLN A 686 1.84 23.57 -5.98
CA GLN A 686 3.16 22.94 -6.02
C GLN A 686 3.94 23.33 -7.30
N GLU A 687 3.25 23.51 -8.43
CA GLU A 687 3.85 23.98 -9.68
C GLU A 687 4.43 25.40 -9.57
N GLU A 688 3.75 26.32 -8.89
CA GLU A 688 4.27 27.68 -8.66
C GLU A 688 5.55 27.69 -7.81
N THR A 689 5.63 26.85 -6.78
CA THR A 689 6.80 26.74 -5.90
C THR A 689 7.97 25.94 -6.48
N SER A 690 7.74 25.15 -7.53
CA SER A 690 8.75 24.28 -8.18
C SER A 690 9.39 24.90 -9.43
N ARG A 691 8.97 26.10 -9.82
CA ARG A 691 9.67 26.88 -10.86
C ARG A 691 11.07 27.22 -10.33
N PRO A 692 12.15 26.96 -11.09
CA PRO A 692 13.47 27.36 -10.66
C PRO A 692 13.48 28.88 -10.51
N VAL A 693 13.74 29.34 -9.29
CA VAL A 693 13.97 30.76 -9.01
C VAL A 693 15.26 31.12 -9.73
N THR A 694 15.13 31.66 -10.94
CA THR A 694 16.21 32.42 -11.58
C THR A 694 16.17 33.82 -10.99
N GLY A 695 16.69 33.97 -9.78
CA GLY A 695 16.81 35.22 -9.06
C GLY A 695 18.08 35.18 -8.24
N SER A 696 18.92 36.19 -8.41
CA SER A 696 20.20 36.39 -7.72
C SER A 696 20.10 36.18 -6.22
N ASP A 697 21.15 35.58 -5.64
CA ASP A 697 21.46 35.61 -4.22
C ASP A 697 21.36 37.06 -3.70
N ASP A 698 20.24 37.39 -3.06
CA ASP A 698 20.07 38.34 -1.97
C ASP A 698 18.56 38.44 -1.70
N ASP A 699 18.18 38.35 -0.43
CA ASP A 699 16.82 38.44 0.14
C ASP A 699 15.96 37.17 0.11
N LEU A 700 16.10 36.32 1.13
CA LEU A 700 15.02 35.55 1.77
C LEU A 700 15.49 35.01 3.14
N GLU A 701 15.77 35.91 4.08
CA GLU A 701 15.69 35.58 5.51
C GLU A 701 14.20 35.53 5.89
N ILE A 702 13.67 34.32 6.06
CA ILE A 702 12.43 34.12 6.83
C ILE A 702 12.87 33.57 8.19
N GLU A 703 12.73 34.41 9.22
CA GLU A 703 13.00 34.09 10.61
C GLU A 703 12.12 32.94 11.10
N LEU A 704 12.78 31.92 11.65
CA LEU A 704 12.22 30.67 12.18
C LEU A 704 11.94 30.76 13.70
N GLU A 705 11.67 31.95 14.24
CA GLU A 705 11.57 32.14 15.71
C GLU A 705 10.18 31.85 16.33
N ASP A 706 9.15 31.49 15.55
CA ASP A 706 7.80 31.17 16.08
C ASP A 706 7.35 29.69 15.89
N LEU A 707 8.30 28.76 16.01
CA LEU A 707 8.06 27.31 16.23
C LEU A 707 8.81 26.87 17.49
#